data_AF-A0A1M8A6S9-F1
#
_entry.id   AF-A0A1M8A6S9-F1
#
_cell.length_a   1.000
_cell.length_b   1.000
_cell.length_c   1.000
_cell.angle_alpha   90.00
_cell.angle_beta   90.00
_cell.angle_gamma   90.00
#
_symmetry.space_group_name_H-M   'P 1'
#
loop_
_entity.id
_entity.type
_entity.pdbx_description
1 polymer ?
#
loop_
_entity_poly.entity_id
_entity_poly.type
_entity_poly.pdbx_seq_one_letter_code
_entity_poly.pdbx_strand_id
1 'polypeptide(L)'
;MCGIFAYVNYLVEKDRRSIIDVLVNALARLEYRGYDSAGLTVDGDLEKEVLLFKQVGKVAALRKHIAESSVDMDKTFVSHAGMAHTRWATHGPPSPLNCHPHKSDPKGEFTLVHNGIITNYRELKVVLEKRGYKFETDTDTEVVAVLIKYFWDTYPENRKPDFHTVVRCAVKELEGAFSFVFKSVYFPGEVVVARRGSPLLIGVKTEKKLKVDSVDVQLGGQLDDDSYQNQPNLQNIHNFENATAAPAAGSIDKLIRSQSRAFLSEDGLPQPIEYFIASDASAVVEHTKRVLYLEDDDIAHIAEGELHIHRLRRNDGLSSTRSIETLEMELAEIMKGQFDHFMQKEIYEQPESVVNTMRGRVNFDTRQVKLGGLMAYLNVIRRCRRIVFIACGTSYHSCLATRAIFEELTDIPVSIELASDFLDRNSPIFRDDVCVFVSQSGETADTILALRYCIGRGALCVGIVNTVGSTISRETHCGVHINAGPEIGVASTKAYTSQYIALIMMAVQLSEDRLSKMARRHEIIDGLHALPDQIRTVLTHDKQFQDLAYNVLASEKSLLIMGRGYQHATCLEGALKIKEVCYMHSEGILAGELKHGPLALIDEAMAVILVMTKDSLYPKVQTALSQVSARNGHPIIICNEDDTNVPADSRALRVPLTVDCLQGLLTILPLQLLSYHLATAAGVDVDFPRNLAKSVTVE
;
A
#
# COMPACT_ATOMS: atom_id res chain seq x y z
N MET A 1 5.15 3.58 3.15
CA MET A 1 5.62 3.81 1.76
C MET A 1 5.58 5.30 1.51
N CYS A 2 6.54 5.92 0.85
CA CYS A 2 6.42 7.34 0.48
C CYS A 2 5.29 7.61 -0.55
N GLY A 3 4.95 8.88 -0.80
CA GLY A 3 3.97 9.30 -1.80
C GLY A 3 4.61 10.12 -2.92
N ILE A 4 4.40 9.74 -4.18
CA ILE A 4 4.77 10.53 -5.37
C ILE A 4 3.51 11.10 -6.00
N PHE A 5 3.57 12.38 -6.39
CA PHE A 5 2.61 12.98 -7.28
C PHE A 5 3.27 13.95 -8.27
N ALA A 6 2.83 13.97 -9.52
CA ALA A 6 3.21 14.98 -10.49
C ALA A 6 2.03 15.37 -11.38
N TYR A 7 2.01 16.64 -11.76
CA TYR A 7 0.97 17.24 -12.58
C TYR A 7 1.61 17.88 -13.80
N VAL A 8 1.11 17.50 -14.97
CA VAL A 8 1.49 18.07 -16.26
C VAL A 8 0.23 18.63 -16.90
N ASN A 9 0.18 19.94 -17.08
CA ASN A 9 -0.83 20.60 -17.90
C ASN A 9 -0.20 20.96 -19.25
N TYR A 10 -0.84 20.57 -20.36
CA TYR A 10 -0.38 20.88 -21.70
C TYR A 10 -1.50 21.57 -22.48
N LEU A 11 -1.24 22.78 -22.96
CA LEU A 11 -2.24 23.66 -23.59
C LEU A 11 -3.48 23.90 -22.71
N VAL A 12 -3.29 23.86 -21.40
CA VAL A 12 -4.30 24.16 -20.39
C VAL A 12 -3.68 25.22 -19.49
N GLU A 13 -4.07 26.48 -19.71
CA GLU A 13 -3.53 27.61 -18.97
C GLU A 13 -3.87 27.51 -17.47
N LYS A 14 -2.84 27.59 -16.63
CA LYS A 14 -2.94 27.58 -15.17
C LYS A 14 -2.01 28.63 -14.58
N ASP A 15 -2.45 29.28 -13.51
CA ASP A 15 -1.55 30.08 -12.67
C ASP A 15 -0.74 29.17 -11.74
N ARG A 16 0.39 29.70 -11.24
CA ARG A 16 1.27 28.97 -10.31
C ARG A 16 0.52 28.51 -9.07
N ARG A 17 -0.40 29.34 -8.54
CA ARG A 17 -1.25 28.99 -7.39
C ARG A 17 -2.03 27.71 -7.63
N SER A 18 -2.76 27.61 -8.75
CA SER A 18 -3.57 26.43 -9.08
C SER A 18 -2.71 25.18 -9.23
N ILE A 19 -1.53 25.30 -9.85
CA ILE A 19 -0.58 24.19 -10.01
C ILE A 19 -0.12 23.70 -8.62
N ILE A 20 0.32 24.62 -7.77
CA ILE A 20 0.78 24.30 -6.41
C ILE A 20 -0.36 23.69 -5.59
N ASP A 21 -1.58 24.22 -5.67
CA ASP A 21 -2.72 23.69 -4.94
C ASP A 21 -3.05 22.26 -5.36
N VAL A 22 -3.00 21.94 -6.67
CA VAL A 22 -3.15 20.56 -7.17
C VAL A 22 -2.09 19.64 -6.58
N LEU A 23 -0.82 20.05 -6.60
CA LEU A 23 0.28 19.26 -6.02
C LEU A 23 0.11 19.04 -4.51
N VAL A 24 -0.19 20.09 -3.74
CA VAL A 24 -0.32 20.01 -2.27
C VAL A 24 -1.57 19.23 -1.85
N ASN A 25 -2.69 19.38 -2.57
CA ASN A 25 -3.90 18.61 -2.31
C ASN A 25 -3.67 17.12 -2.56
N ALA A 26 -2.98 16.78 -3.65
CA ALA A 26 -2.59 15.41 -3.92
C ALA A 26 -1.66 14.84 -2.85
N LEU A 27 -0.68 15.61 -2.34
CA LEU A 27 0.14 15.17 -1.20
C LEU A 27 -0.70 14.90 0.05
N ALA A 28 -1.73 15.69 0.33
CA ALA A 28 -2.65 15.42 1.43
C ALA A 28 -3.40 14.08 1.25
N ARG A 29 -3.70 13.67 0.00
CA ARG A 29 -4.26 12.34 -0.30
C ARG A 29 -3.27 11.20 -0.13
N LEU A 30 -1.97 11.49 -0.10
CA LEU A 30 -0.87 10.52 0.04
C LEU A 30 -0.21 10.55 1.43
N GLU A 31 -0.60 11.49 2.29
CA GLU A 31 0.04 11.72 3.59
C GLU A 31 -0.02 10.48 4.50
N TYR A 32 -1.08 9.68 4.40
CA TYR A 32 -1.22 8.42 5.14
C TYR A 32 -0.13 7.38 4.81
N ARG A 33 0.54 7.54 3.66
CA ARG A 33 1.64 6.66 3.24
C ARG A 33 2.96 7.10 3.89
N GLY A 34 3.18 8.40 4.06
CA GLY A 34 4.37 8.95 4.74
C GLY A 34 4.21 10.44 5.06
N TYR A 35 4.71 10.86 6.22
CA TYR A 35 4.44 12.19 6.79
C TYR A 35 5.58 12.76 7.64
N ASP A 36 6.79 12.20 7.54
CA ASP A 36 7.97 12.75 8.24
C ASP A 36 8.41 14.07 7.61
N SER A 37 8.19 14.22 6.30
CA SER A 37 8.49 15.42 5.54
C SER A 37 7.77 15.44 4.19
N ALA A 38 7.66 16.61 3.59
CA ALA A 38 7.08 16.79 2.26
C ALA A 38 7.80 17.90 1.47
N GLY A 39 7.69 17.84 0.15
CA GLY A 39 8.18 18.91 -0.70
C GLY A 39 7.64 18.85 -2.12
N LEU A 40 7.85 19.92 -2.88
CA LEU A 40 7.47 20.02 -4.28
C LEU A 40 8.41 20.92 -5.07
N THR A 41 8.35 20.81 -6.40
CA THR A 41 9.02 21.72 -7.32
C THR A 41 8.14 22.14 -8.49
N VAL A 42 8.28 23.41 -8.86
CA VAL A 42 7.61 24.09 -9.99
C VAL A 42 8.60 25.02 -10.68
N ASP A 43 8.31 25.45 -11.92
CA ASP A 43 9.12 26.44 -12.63
C ASP A 43 9.09 27.83 -11.95
N GLY A 44 10.27 28.47 -11.94
CA GLY A 44 10.50 29.81 -11.40
C GLY A 44 10.06 30.94 -12.32
N ASP A 45 10.50 32.14 -11.99
CA ASP A 45 10.13 33.37 -12.71
C ASP A 45 11.00 33.55 -13.95
N LEU A 46 12.27 33.16 -13.86
CA LEU A 46 13.23 33.21 -14.95
C LEU A 46 13.26 31.90 -15.74
N GLU A 47 13.76 31.99 -16.98
CA GLU A 47 14.04 30.81 -17.79
C GLU A 47 15.09 29.92 -17.09
N LYS A 48 14.85 28.60 -17.05
CA LYS A 48 15.69 27.61 -16.36
C LYS A 48 15.80 27.79 -14.84
N GLU A 49 14.92 28.56 -14.23
CA GLU A 49 14.80 28.63 -12.78
C GLU A 49 13.81 27.59 -12.26
N VAL A 50 14.16 26.93 -11.16
CA VAL A 50 13.29 25.99 -10.46
C VAL A 50 13.06 26.45 -9.03
N LEU A 51 11.81 26.42 -8.59
CA LEU A 51 11.43 26.66 -7.21
C LEU A 51 11.29 25.32 -6.50
N LEU A 52 11.91 25.19 -5.33
CA LEU A 52 11.80 24.02 -4.47
C LEU A 52 11.29 24.44 -3.11
N PHE A 53 10.16 23.85 -2.70
CA PHE A 53 9.61 24.01 -1.35
C PHE A 53 9.78 22.69 -0.63
N LYS A 54 10.50 22.69 0.50
CA LYS A 54 10.83 21.47 1.26
C LYS A 54 10.66 21.73 2.74
N GLN A 55 9.84 20.92 3.40
CA GLN A 55 9.48 21.13 4.80
C GLN A 55 9.44 19.81 5.57
N VAL A 56 10.00 19.81 6.78
CA VAL A 56 9.89 18.69 7.73
C VAL A 56 8.51 18.72 8.39
N GLY A 57 7.94 17.54 8.59
CA GLY A 57 6.61 17.32 9.14
C GLY A 57 5.54 17.09 8.08
N LYS A 58 4.28 17.20 8.54
CA LYS A 58 3.06 16.99 7.75
C LYS A 58 2.92 17.99 6.59
N VAL A 59 2.10 17.65 5.59
CA VAL A 59 1.77 18.47 4.42
C VAL A 59 1.22 19.84 4.81
N ALA A 60 0.53 19.95 5.94
CA ALA A 60 0.08 21.24 6.48
C ALA A 60 1.24 22.21 6.76
N ALA A 61 2.40 21.71 7.21
CA ALA A 61 3.58 22.53 7.42
C ALA A 61 4.17 23.02 6.08
N LEU A 62 4.19 22.16 5.05
CA LEU A 62 4.58 22.55 3.70
C LEU A 62 3.65 23.64 3.13
N ARG A 63 2.34 23.49 3.31
CA ARG A 63 1.35 24.49 2.88
C ARG A 63 1.61 25.85 3.54
N LYS A 64 1.89 25.86 4.85
CA LYS A 64 2.25 27.07 5.57
C LYS A 64 3.54 27.69 5.03
N HIS A 65 4.57 26.89 4.80
CA HIS A 65 5.85 27.35 4.24
C HIS A 65 5.69 28.00 2.85
N ILE A 66 4.86 27.42 1.99
CA ILE A 66 4.54 27.99 0.67
C ILE A 66 3.79 29.33 0.82
N ALA A 67 2.80 29.41 1.71
CA ALA A 67 2.02 30.62 1.93
C ALA A 67 2.86 31.79 2.49
N GLU A 68 3.93 31.50 3.22
CA GLU A 68 4.87 32.48 3.76
C GLU A 68 5.96 32.90 2.75
N SER A 69 6.02 32.27 1.58
CA SER A 69 7.03 32.57 0.56
C SER A 69 6.70 33.85 -0.23
N SER A 70 7.74 34.55 -0.70
CA SER A 70 7.62 35.78 -1.49
C SER A 70 7.54 35.53 -3.00
N VAL A 71 7.06 34.36 -3.42
CA VAL A 71 7.00 33.93 -4.83
C VAL A 71 5.75 34.50 -5.51
N ASP A 72 5.86 34.89 -6.77
CA ASP A 72 4.71 35.32 -7.58
C ASP A 72 3.74 34.15 -7.84
N MET A 73 2.58 34.14 -7.18
CA MET A 73 1.61 33.06 -7.33
C MET A 73 0.71 33.20 -8.58
N ASP A 74 0.76 34.35 -9.26
CA ASP A 74 -0.18 34.70 -10.32
C ASP A 74 0.45 34.52 -11.73
N LYS A 75 1.74 34.19 -11.82
CA LYS A 75 2.40 33.81 -13.08
C LYS A 75 1.67 32.63 -13.74
N THR A 76 1.30 32.80 -15.01
CA THR A 76 0.56 31.82 -15.80
C THR A 76 1.47 30.96 -16.67
N PHE A 77 1.05 29.72 -16.89
CA PHE A 77 1.71 28.74 -17.73
C PHE A 77 0.69 28.06 -18.64
N VAL A 78 0.89 28.16 -19.96
CA VAL A 78 0.09 27.42 -20.95
C VAL A 78 0.39 25.92 -20.88
N SER A 79 1.66 25.58 -20.66
CA SER A 79 2.13 24.23 -20.40
C SER A 79 3.14 24.25 -19.25
N HIS A 80 3.02 23.32 -18.31
CA HIS A 80 3.90 23.22 -17.15
C HIS A 80 3.99 21.78 -16.64
N ALA A 81 5.11 21.47 -15.99
CA ALA A 81 5.32 20.24 -15.26
C ALA A 81 5.77 20.53 -13.83
N GLY A 82 4.99 20.04 -12.86
CA GLY A 82 5.31 20.11 -11.43
C GLY A 82 5.31 18.73 -10.79
N MET A 83 6.11 18.54 -9.75
CA MET A 83 6.12 17.29 -8.99
C MET A 83 6.27 17.53 -7.49
N ALA A 84 5.78 16.59 -6.71
CA ALA A 84 5.65 16.67 -5.27
C ALA A 84 5.86 15.30 -4.64
N HIS A 85 6.27 15.29 -3.37
CA HIS A 85 6.57 14.08 -2.63
C HIS A 85 6.24 14.19 -1.15
N THR A 86 5.73 13.11 -0.57
CA THR A 86 5.71 12.87 0.87
C THR A 86 6.65 11.73 1.24
N ARG A 87 7.44 11.91 2.29
CA ARG A 87 8.53 11.00 2.64
C ARG A 87 8.32 10.35 4.00
N TRP A 88 8.54 9.04 4.05
CA TRP A 88 8.82 8.26 5.24
C TRP A 88 10.30 7.87 5.22
N ALA A 89 11.08 8.34 6.18
CA ALA A 89 12.53 8.34 6.10
C ALA A 89 13.13 6.95 6.37
N THR A 90 13.74 6.32 5.36
CA THR A 90 14.54 5.09 5.50
C THR A 90 16.03 5.38 5.65
N HIS A 91 16.58 6.25 4.80
CA HIS A 91 17.99 6.68 4.83
C HIS A 91 18.13 8.16 5.21
N GLY A 92 18.89 8.48 6.25
CA GLY A 92 19.09 9.84 6.71
C GLY A 92 17.87 10.42 7.46
N PRO A 93 18.11 11.24 8.51
CA PRO A 93 17.03 11.76 9.34
C PRO A 93 16.12 12.72 8.55
N PRO A 94 14.85 12.89 8.96
CA PRO A 94 13.97 13.93 8.41
C PRO A 94 14.63 15.31 8.55
N SER A 95 14.97 15.93 7.42
CA SER A 95 15.59 17.26 7.35
C SER A 95 15.21 17.92 6.02
N PRO A 96 15.18 19.27 5.92
CA PRO A 96 14.87 19.94 4.66
C PRO A 96 15.80 19.53 3.50
N LEU A 97 17.05 19.17 3.81
CA LEU A 97 18.01 18.65 2.82
C LEU A 97 17.59 17.28 2.28
N ASN A 98 17.21 16.36 3.18
CA ASN A 98 16.81 14.99 2.85
C ASN A 98 15.36 14.88 2.31
N CYS A 99 14.58 15.96 2.37
CA CYS A 99 13.28 16.04 1.70
C CYS A 99 13.45 15.95 0.18
N HIS A 100 12.56 15.22 -0.48
CA HIS A 100 12.40 15.28 -1.91
C HIS A 100 11.60 16.55 -2.29
N PRO A 101 11.72 17.07 -3.53
CA PRO A 101 12.60 16.62 -4.62
C PRO A 101 14.10 16.83 -4.35
N HIS A 102 14.93 15.93 -4.89
CA HIS A 102 16.38 16.12 -4.96
C HIS A 102 16.79 16.81 -6.25
N LYS A 103 17.93 17.50 -6.21
CA LYS A 103 18.53 18.25 -7.32
C LYS A 103 19.88 17.62 -7.67
N SER A 104 20.27 17.66 -8.95
CA SER A 104 21.56 17.15 -9.44
C SER A 104 22.77 18.02 -9.08
N ASP A 105 22.53 19.32 -8.84
CA ASP A 105 23.53 20.35 -8.63
C ASP A 105 22.86 21.59 -8.00
N PRO A 106 23.62 22.62 -7.56
CA PRO A 106 23.06 23.80 -6.92
C PRO A 106 22.06 24.61 -7.76
N LYS A 107 22.09 24.51 -9.09
CA LYS A 107 21.13 25.17 -10.00
C LYS A 107 19.88 24.33 -10.26
N GLY A 108 19.90 23.04 -9.90
CA GLY A 108 18.77 22.14 -10.11
C GLY A 108 18.52 21.82 -11.57
N GLU A 109 19.57 21.58 -12.36
CA GLU A 109 19.43 21.28 -13.79
C GLU A 109 18.57 20.03 -14.05
N PHE A 110 18.70 19.03 -13.17
CA PHE A 110 17.80 17.89 -13.05
C PHE A 110 17.25 17.81 -11.64
N THR A 111 15.97 17.48 -11.53
CA THR A 111 15.30 17.23 -10.26
C THR A 111 14.52 15.93 -10.34
N LEU A 112 14.34 15.26 -9.20
CA LEU A 112 13.56 14.04 -9.14
C LEU A 112 12.90 13.80 -7.79
N VAL A 113 11.86 12.97 -7.80
CA VAL A 113 11.25 12.36 -6.61
C VAL A 113 11.30 10.84 -6.73
N HIS A 114 11.42 10.15 -5.60
CA HIS A 114 11.70 8.72 -5.54
C HIS A 114 10.91 8.01 -4.43
N ASN A 115 10.33 6.86 -4.75
CA ASN A 115 9.80 5.90 -3.80
C ASN A 115 10.56 4.60 -3.97
N GLY A 116 11.15 4.06 -2.91
CA GLY A 116 11.94 2.83 -2.99
C GLY A 116 13.28 2.96 -2.27
N ILE A 117 14.18 2.02 -2.56
CA ILE A 117 15.57 1.99 -2.10
C ILE A 117 16.46 1.60 -3.28
N ILE A 118 17.51 2.39 -3.50
CA ILE A 118 18.58 2.06 -4.44
C ILE A 118 19.66 1.29 -3.68
N THR A 119 19.77 -0.01 -3.93
CA THR A 119 20.63 -0.91 -3.13
C THR A 119 22.12 -0.72 -3.41
N ASN A 120 22.47 -0.26 -4.60
CA ASN A 120 23.86 -0.01 -5.03
C ASN A 120 24.27 1.47 -4.98
N TYR A 121 23.57 2.30 -4.19
CA TYR A 121 23.82 3.74 -4.14
C TYR A 121 25.22 4.10 -3.64
N ARG A 122 25.83 3.27 -2.78
CA ARG A 122 27.16 3.53 -2.20
C ARG A 122 28.24 3.40 -3.27
N GLU A 123 28.17 2.35 -4.08
CA GLU A 123 29.08 2.09 -5.19
C GLU A 123 28.98 3.22 -6.21
N LEU A 124 27.76 3.61 -6.58
CA LEU A 124 27.50 4.72 -7.51
C LEU A 124 28.02 6.06 -6.97
N LYS A 125 27.78 6.37 -5.68
CA LYS A 125 28.26 7.59 -5.02
C LYS A 125 29.79 7.69 -5.10
N VAL A 126 30.51 6.62 -4.76
CA VAL A 126 31.99 6.58 -4.82
C VAL A 126 32.50 6.84 -6.24
N VAL A 127 31.84 6.30 -7.27
CA VAL A 127 32.25 6.55 -8.67
C VAL A 127 32.02 8.01 -9.07
N LEU A 128 30.87 8.59 -8.72
CA LEU A 128 30.52 9.98 -9.04
C LEU A 128 31.40 10.99 -8.30
N GLU A 129 31.75 10.73 -7.04
CA GLU A 129 32.70 11.55 -6.26
C GLU A 129 34.09 11.56 -6.92
N LYS A 130 34.57 10.41 -7.39
CA LYS A 130 35.84 10.33 -8.16
C LYS A 130 35.80 11.09 -9.47
N ARG A 131 34.61 11.28 -10.06
CA ARG A 131 34.38 12.08 -11.27
C ARG A 131 34.19 13.58 -10.97
N GLY A 132 34.28 13.99 -9.71
CA GLY A 132 34.26 15.40 -9.30
C GLY A 132 32.87 15.93 -8.91
N TYR A 133 31.85 15.09 -8.87
CA TYR A 133 30.53 15.48 -8.39
C TYR A 133 30.48 15.53 -6.86
N LYS A 134 29.62 16.40 -6.33
CA LYS A 134 29.45 16.61 -4.88
C LYS A 134 28.04 16.21 -4.46
N PHE A 135 27.93 15.79 -3.21
CA PHE A 135 26.70 15.35 -2.57
C PHE A 135 26.40 16.26 -1.37
N GLU A 136 25.14 16.62 -1.19
CA GLU A 136 24.63 17.46 -0.10
C GLU A 136 23.79 16.66 0.91
N THR A 137 23.41 15.42 0.58
CA THR A 137 22.46 14.62 1.37
C THR A 137 23.00 13.22 1.70
N ASP A 138 22.33 12.58 2.65
CA ASP A 138 22.57 11.19 3.06
C ASP A 138 21.63 10.20 2.38
N THR A 139 20.90 10.66 1.35
CA THR A 139 19.88 9.88 0.67
C THR A 139 20.47 9.15 -0.54
N ASP A 140 20.04 7.92 -0.72
CA ASP A 140 20.26 7.13 -1.94
C ASP A 140 19.70 7.85 -3.18
N THR A 141 18.61 8.59 -3.01
CA THR A 141 17.94 9.36 -4.07
C THR A 141 18.83 10.44 -4.72
N GLU A 142 19.69 11.15 -3.96
CA GLU A 142 20.56 12.19 -4.53
C GLU A 142 21.57 11.60 -5.53
N VAL A 143 22.03 10.37 -5.27
CA VAL A 143 22.93 9.62 -6.16
C VAL A 143 22.35 9.50 -7.57
N VAL A 144 21.04 9.30 -7.69
CA VAL A 144 20.36 9.19 -8.98
C VAL A 144 20.28 10.53 -9.70
N ALA A 145 20.04 11.63 -8.97
CA ALA A 145 19.98 12.97 -9.56
C ALA A 145 21.33 13.37 -10.15
N VAL A 146 22.40 13.11 -9.39
CA VAL A 146 23.78 13.34 -9.82
C VAL A 146 24.17 12.41 -10.98
N LEU A 147 23.73 11.14 -10.96
CA LEU A 147 24.01 10.18 -12.04
C LEU A 147 23.41 10.60 -13.38
N ILE A 148 22.19 11.16 -13.39
CA ILE A 148 21.58 11.68 -14.62
C ILE A 148 22.38 12.84 -15.18
N LYS A 149 22.78 13.77 -14.30
CA LYS A 149 23.63 14.89 -14.70
C LYS A 149 24.98 14.41 -15.24
N TYR A 150 25.58 13.40 -14.62
CA TYR A 150 26.81 12.79 -15.12
C TYR A 150 26.66 12.27 -16.55
N PHE A 151 25.59 11.54 -16.85
CA PHE A 151 25.33 11.09 -18.22
C PHE A 151 25.12 12.27 -19.16
N TRP A 152 24.32 13.27 -18.78
CA TRP A 152 24.10 14.49 -19.57
C TRP A 152 25.39 15.24 -19.91
N ASP A 153 26.27 15.42 -18.92
CA ASP A 153 27.55 16.12 -19.06
C ASP A 153 28.54 15.33 -19.92
N THR A 154 28.42 14.00 -19.97
CA THR A 154 29.29 13.12 -20.78
C THR A 154 28.97 13.21 -22.28
N TYR A 155 27.75 13.58 -22.67
CA TYR A 155 27.42 13.75 -24.09
C TYR A 155 28.00 15.05 -24.65
N PRO A 156 28.59 15.02 -25.86
CA PRO A 156 29.05 16.22 -26.55
C PRO A 156 27.95 17.27 -26.74
N GLU A 157 28.28 18.55 -26.63
CA GLU A 157 27.31 19.65 -26.78
C GLU A 157 26.56 19.64 -28.12
N ASN A 158 27.21 19.20 -29.20
CA ASN A 158 26.59 19.10 -30.52
C ASN A 158 25.71 17.84 -30.71
N ARG A 159 25.62 16.97 -29.69
CA ARG A 159 24.88 15.70 -29.74
C ARG A 159 24.30 15.36 -28.37
N LYS A 160 23.61 16.32 -27.74
CA LYS A 160 22.87 16.05 -26.50
C LYS A 160 21.71 15.08 -26.76
N PRO A 161 21.49 14.11 -25.87
CA PRO A 161 20.40 13.15 -25.99
C PRO A 161 19.06 13.81 -25.65
N ASP A 162 17.96 13.16 -25.99
CA ASP A 162 16.64 13.52 -25.46
C ASP A 162 16.50 13.11 -23.97
N PHE A 163 15.42 13.56 -23.33
CA PHE A 163 15.24 13.38 -21.90
C PHE A 163 15.08 11.90 -21.51
N HIS A 164 14.27 11.15 -22.26
CA HIS A 164 14.04 9.73 -21.96
C HIS A 164 15.34 8.92 -22.11
N THR A 165 16.22 9.24 -23.06
CA THR A 165 17.49 8.54 -23.26
C THR A 165 18.45 8.73 -22.10
N VAL A 166 18.61 9.95 -21.58
CA VAL A 166 19.52 10.18 -20.44
C VAL A 166 19.01 9.50 -19.17
N VAL A 167 17.69 9.54 -18.92
CA VAL A 167 17.07 8.82 -17.80
C VAL A 167 17.23 7.32 -17.97
N ARG A 168 17.04 6.79 -19.19
CA ARG A 168 17.25 5.37 -19.51
C ARG A 168 18.68 4.93 -19.19
N CYS A 169 19.69 5.74 -19.47
CA CYS A 169 21.09 5.44 -19.12
C CYS A 169 21.26 5.33 -17.61
N ALA A 170 20.71 6.28 -16.84
CA ALA A 170 20.76 6.24 -15.38
C ALA A 170 20.06 5.00 -14.80
N VAL A 171 18.82 4.72 -15.22
CA VAL A 171 18.01 3.61 -14.68
C VAL A 171 18.61 2.23 -14.95
N LYS A 172 19.41 2.06 -16.03
CA LYS A 172 20.15 0.81 -16.31
C LYS A 172 21.19 0.47 -15.25
N GLU A 173 21.78 1.48 -14.62
CA GLU A 173 22.83 1.30 -13.60
C GLU A 173 22.26 1.14 -12.18
N LEU A 174 20.93 1.27 -12.01
CA LEU A 174 20.28 1.19 -10.70
C LEU A 174 19.89 -0.24 -10.34
N GLU A 175 20.21 -0.61 -9.10
CA GLU A 175 19.72 -1.83 -8.44
C GLU A 175 18.74 -1.47 -7.32
N GLY A 176 17.85 -2.42 -7.01
CA GLY A 176 16.81 -2.25 -6.00
C GLY A 176 15.41 -2.06 -6.58
N ALA A 177 14.52 -1.53 -5.75
CA ALA A 177 13.12 -1.25 -6.09
C ALA A 177 12.88 0.25 -6.01
N PHE A 178 12.30 0.83 -7.05
CA PHE A 178 12.11 2.27 -7.20
C PHE A 178 10.91 2.64 -8.07
N SER A 179 10.34 3.82 -7.81
CA SER A 179 9.52 4.60 -8.75
C SER A 179 10.07 6.02 -8.75
N PHE A 180 10.24 6.58 -9.94
CA PHE A 180 10.78 7.91 -10.13
C PHE A 180 9.87 8.78 -10.99
N VAL A 181 9.89 10.07 -10.69
CA VAL A 181 9.48 11.13 -11.62
C VAL A 181 10.65 12.09 -11.75
N PHE A 182 11.05 12.36 -12.97
CA PHE A 182 12.18 13.22 -13.33
C PHE A 182 11.68 14.48 -14.05
N LYS A 183 12.32 15.61 -13.74
CA LYS A 183 12.12 16.90 -14.42
C LYS A 183 13.47 17.57 -14.68
N SER A 184 13.58 18.36 -15.74
CA SER A 184 14.79 19.11 -16.05
C SER A 184 14.48 20.48 -16.64
N VAL A 185 15.37 21.44 -16.38
CA VAL A 185 15.34 22.77 -17.01
C VAL A 185 15.71 22.74 -18.50
N TYR A 186 16.35 21.67 -18.97
CA TYR A 186 16.68 21.48 -20.39
C TYR A 186 15.50 20.99 -21.22
N PHE A 187 14.48 20.42 -20.54
CA PHE A 187 13.30 19.81 -21.15
C PHE A 187 12.02 20.40 -20.51
N PRO A 188 11.76 21.71 -20.71
CA PRO A 188 10.65 22.40 -20.05
C PRO A 188 9.30 21.81 -20.45
N GLY A 189 8.45 21.53 -19.46
CA GLY A 189 7.13 20.92 -19.66
C GLY A 189 7.15 19.41 -19.90
N GLU A 190 8.33 18.77 -19.94
CA GLU A 190 8.46 17.33 -20.07
C GLU A 190 8.64 16.63 -18.72
N VAL A 191 8.15 15.39 -18.65
CA VAL A 191 8.36 14.50 -17.50
C VAL A 191 8.74 13.12 -18.00
N VAL A 192 9.75 12.52 -17.37
CA VAL A 192 10.06 11.10 -17.55
C VAL A 192 9.78 10.38 -16.24
N VAL A 193 9.15 9.22 -16.31
CA VAL A 193 8.84 8.38 -15.16
C VAL A 193 9.38 6.98 -15.38
N ALA A 194 9.88 6.35 -14.33
CA ALA A 194 10.42 5.00 -14.40
C ALA A 194 10.02 4.21 -13.15
N ARG A 195 9.74 2.92 -13.28
CA ARG A 195 9.47 2.07 -12.13
C ARG A 195 10.08 0.67 -12.22
N ARG A 196 10.36 0.10 -11.06
CA ARG A 196 10.74 -1.30 -10.84
C ARG A 196 10.43 -1.66 -9.39
N GLY A 197 9.48 -2.55 -9.12
CA GLY A 197 9.18 -3.01 -7.76
C GLY A 197 8.47 -2.00 -6.83
N SER A 198 8.13 -0.79 -7.31
CA SER A 198 7.29 0.17 -6.57
C SER A 198 6.14 0.66 -7.48
N PRO A 199 4.90 0.83 -6.95
CA PRO A 199 3.74 1.25 -7.74
C PRO A 199 3.87 2.66 -8.33
N LEU A 200 3.45 2.80 -9.59
CA LEU A 200 3.28 4.08 -10.28
C LEU A 200 2.19 3.97 -11.35
N LEU A 201 1.31 4.95 -11.41
CA LEU A 201 0.23 5.04 -12.39
C LEU A 201 0.14 6.45 -12.99
N ILE A 202 -0.51 6.55 -14.15
CA ILE A 202 -0.73 7.80 -14.87
C ILE A 202 -2.23 7.98 -15.09
N GLY A 203 -2.82 8.99 -14.46
CA GLY A 203 -4.15 9.48 -14.77
C GLY A 203 -4.14 10.40 -15.98
N VAL A 204 -5.17 10.30 -16.82
CA VAL A 204 -5.33 11.15 -18.00
C VAL A 204 -6.67 11.87 -17.94
N LYS A 205 -6.66 13.19 -18.18
CA LYS A 205 -7.86 14.01 -18.32
C LYS A 205 -7.78 14.84 -19.59
N THR A 206 -8.82 14.73 -20.41
CA THR A 206 -8.98 15.50 -21.65
C THR A 206 -10.48 15.69 -21.90
N GLU A 207 -10.85 16.81 -22.50
CA GLU A 207 -12.25 17.09 -22.88
C GLU A 207 -12.71 16.24 -24.06
N LYS A 208 -11.78 15.74 -24.88
CA LYS A 208 -12.10 14.95 -26.07
C LYS A 208 -11.91 13.46 -25.80
N LYS A 209 -12.67 12.64 -26.53
CA LYS A 209 -12.58 11.18 -26.41
C LYS A 209 -11.21 10.71 -26.93
N LEU A 210 -10.48 9.96 -26.11
CA LEU A 210 -9.25 9.29 -26.55
C LEU A 210 -9.58 8.26 -27.63
N LYS A 211 -8.72 8.16 -28.65
CA LYS A 211 -8.94 7.25 -29.79
C LYS A 211 -8.74 5.79 -29.45
N VAL A 212 -7.86 5.51 -28.51
CA VAL A 212 -7.45 4.16 -28.11
C VAL A 212 -7.44 4.09 -26.59
N ASP A 213 -7.93 3.00 -26.03
CA ASP A 213 -7.93 2.73 -24.59
C ASP A 213 -6.67 1.96 -24.16
N SER A 214 -5.57 2.11 -24.91
CA SER A 214 -4.28 1.51 -24.60
C SER A 214 -3.12 2.24 -25.24
N VAL A 215 -1.96 2.17 -24.60
CA VAL A 215 -0.69 2.74 -25.10
C VAL A 215 0.27 1.60 -25.44
N ASP A 216 0.87 1.67 -26.63
CA ASP A 216 1.86 0.67 -27.06
C ASP A 216 3.19 0.86 -26.31
N VAL A 217 3.78 -0.26 -25.89
CA VAL A 217 5.08 -0.29 -25.23
C VAL A 217 6.16 -0.55 -26.28
N GLN A 218 7.00 0.45 -26.49
CA GLN A 218 8.13 0.36 -27.41
C GLN A 218 9.28 -0.42 -26.75
N LEU A 219 9.63 -1.55 -27.35
CA LEU A 219 10.82 -2.32 -26.96
C LEU A 219 12.05 -1.60 -27.49
N GLY A 220 13.06 -1.40 -26.64
CA GLY A 220 14.39 -1.07 -27.15
C GLY A 220 15.00 -2.30 -27.83
N GLY A 221 14.94 -2.40 -29.17
CA GLY A 221 15.68 -3.45 -29.87
C GLY A 221 15.58 -3.54 -31.41
N GLN A 222 16.76 -3.76 -32.03
CA GLN A 222 17.15 -4.16 -33.41
C GLN A 222 17.32 -3.14 -34.53
N LEU A 223 16.69 -1.95 -34.50
CA LEU A 223 17.00 -0.89 -35.49
C LEU A 223 17.88 0.23 -34.92
N ASP A 224 18.15 0.18 -33.62
CA ASP A 224 18.91 1.17 -32.85
C ASP A 224 20.40 0.81 -32.72
N ASP A 225 20.87 -0.38 -33.11
CA ASP A 225 22.24 -0.80 -32.76
C ASP A 225 23.35 0.05 -33.43
N ASP A 226 23.14 0.58 -34.63
CA ASP A 226 24.16 1.37 -35.33
C ASP A 226 24.29 2.83 -34.80
N SER A 227 23.26 3.37 -34.15
CA SER A 227 23.32 4.71 -33.52
C SER A 227 23.62 4.67 -32.02
N TYR A 228 23.49 3.50 -31.37
CA TYR A 228 23.59 3.31 -29.93
C TYR A 228 24.83 2.55 -29.43
N GLN A 229 25.70 2.04 -30.31
CA GLN A 229 27.04 1.52 -29.93
C GLN A 229 27.91 2.55 -29.19
N ASN A 230 27.52 3.83 -29.22
CA ASN A 230 28.22 4.95 -28.62
C ASN A 230 27.48 5.60 -27.42
N GLN A 231 26.69 4.86 -26.63
CA GLN A 231 26.18 5.40 -25.35
C GLN A 231 27.23 5.30 -24.23
N PRO A 232 27.41 6.33 -23.41
CA PRO A 232 28.25 6.24 -22.22
C PRO A 232 27.67 5.22 -21.25
N ASN A 233 28.49 4.23 -20.89
CA ASN A 233 28.25 3.32 -19.77
C ASN A 233 29.43 3.50 -18.79
N LEU A 234 29.18 3.33 -17.48
CA LEU A 234 30.20 3.41 -16.43
C LEU A 234 31.48 2.61 -16.75
N GLN A 235 31.39 1.52 -17.53
CA GLN A 235 32.52 0.64 -17.89
C GLN A 235 33.33 1.05 -19.15
N ASN A 236 32.80 1.82 -20.10
CA ASN A 236 33.39 1.95 -21.47
C ASN A 236 33.81 3.36 -21.93
N ILE A 237 34.10 4.29 -21.01
CA ILE A 237 34.33 5.71 -21.35
C ILE A 237 35.68 6.01 -22.01
N HIS A 238 36.65 5.10 -21.95
CA HIS A 238 38.00 5.35 -22.50
C HIS A 238 38.11 5.28 -24.04
N ASN A 239 37.07 4.86 -24.77
CA ASN A 239 37.15 4.65 -26.23
C ASN A 239 36.61 5.82 -27.08
N PHE A 240 36.19 6.94 -26.48
CA PHE A 240 35.54 8.03 -27.22
C PHE A 240 36.47 9.03 -27.91
N GLU A 241 37.78 8.97 -27.67
CA GLU A 241 38.72 9.88 -28.33
C GLU A 241 39.01 9.51 -29.80
N ASN A 242 38.57 8.34 -30.30
CA ASN A 242 38.97 7.81 -31.63
C ASN A 242 37.83 7.40 -32.59
N ALA A 243 36.60 7.89 -32.41
CA ALA A 243 35.50 7.56 -33.34
C ALA A 243 35.46 8.52 -34.56
N THR A 244 36.27 8.25 -35.58
CA THR A 244 36.36 9.04 -36.83
C THR A 244 35.44 8.55 -37.97
N ALA A 245 34.17 8.21 -37.70
CA ALA A 245 33.23 7.85 -38.77
C ALA A 245 31.90 8.59 -38.61
N ALA A 246 31.66 9.55 -39.51
CA ALA A 246 30.40 10.26 -39.64
C ALA A 246 29.33 9.35 -40.29
N PRO A 247 28.13 9.22 -39.71
CA PRO A 247 26.97 8.75 -40.47
C PRO A 247 26.47 9.90 -41.36
N ALA A 248 26.09 9.56 -42.59
CA ALA A 248 25.57 10.50 -43.58
C ALA A 248 24.32 11.24 -43.07
N ALA A 249 24.26 12.55 -43.34
CA ALA A 249 23.26 13.52 -42.87
C ALA A 249 21.85 13.35 -43.50
N GLY A 250 21.32 12.14 -43.62
CA GLY A 250 20.07 11.87 -44.35
C GLY A 250 19.06 10.93 -43.70
N SER A 251 19.26 10.47 -42.46
CA SER A 251 18.37 9.47 -41.83
C SER A 251 17.64 9.92 -40.55
N ILE A 252 17.89 11.14 -40.06
CA ILE A 252 17.32 11.62 -38.79
C ILE A 252 15.80 11.92 -38.91
N ASP A 253 15.32 12.27 -40.11
CA ASP A 253 13.90 12.62 -40.34
C ASP A 253 12.91 11.43 -40.40
N LYS A 254 13.38 10.18 -40.27
CA LYS A 254 12.50 8.99 -40.43
C LYS A 254 12.07 8.30 -39.13
N LEU A 255 12.54 8.74 -37.97
CA LEU A 255 12.34 8.03 -36.69
C LEU A 255 11.19 8.56 -35.81
N ILE A 256 10.51 9.64 -36.18
CA ILE A 256 9.29 10.15 -35.50
C ILE A 256 8.02 9.53 -36.12
N ARG A 257 7.97 8.20 -36.27
CA ARG A 257 6.81 7.51 -36.92
C ARG A 257 6.17 6.39 -36.10
N SER A 258 6.43 6.31 -34.80
CA SER A 258 5.52 5.66 -33.86
C SER A 258 4.85 6.71 -32.98
N GLN A 259 4.08 7.61 -33.60
CA GLN A 259 3.15 8.47 -32.85
C GLN A 259 2.25 7.56 -32.01
N SER A 260 2.16 7.83 -30.72
CA SER A 260 1.14 7.25 -29.85
C SER A 260 -0.20 7.80 -30.33
N ARG A 261 -0.83 7.10 -31.28
CA ARG A 261 -2.10 7.50 -31.92
C ARG A 261 -3.25 7.68 -30.92
N ALA A 262 -3.07 7.29 -29.67
CA ALA A 262 -4.04 7.39 -28.59
C ALA A 262 -4.42 8.85 -28.25
N PHE A 263 -3.50 9.82 -28.38
CA PHE A 263 -3.66 11.18 -27.83
C PHE A 263 -3.75 12.31 -28.88
N LEU A 264 -3.82 11.99 -30.17
CA LEU A 264 -3.95 12.97 -31.27
C LEU A 264 -5.41 13.21 -31.69
N SER A 265 -5.76 14.47 -32.01
CA SER A 265 -7.03 14.85 -32.68
C SER A 265 -7.34 14.05 -33.93
N GLU A 266 -8.61 13.91 -34.29
CA GLU A 266 -9.01 13.55 -35.68
C GLU A 266 -8.32 14.45 -36.72
N ASP A 267 -8.11 15.72 -36.39
CA ASP A 267 -7.46 16.72 -37.26
C ASP A 267 -5.92 16.79 -37.15
N GLY A 268 -5.27 15.93 -36.35
CA GLY A 268 -3.81 15.92 -36.17
C GLY A 268 -3.23 17.11 -35.36
N LEU A 269 -4.07 18.00 -34.83
CA LEU A 269 -3.64 19.13 -33.98
C LEU A 269 -3.38 18.69 -32.52
N PRO A 270 -2.43 19.32 -31.82
CA PRO A 270 -2.21 19.13 -30.38
C PRO A 270 -3.48 19.51 -29.58
N GLN A 271 -3.80 18.75 -28.54
CA GLN A 271 -5.00 18.97 -27.73
C GLN A 271 -4.67 19.38 -26.29
N PRO A 272 -5.52 20.19 -25.66
CA PRO A 272 -5.48 20.39 -24.22
C PRO A 272 -5.60 19.06 -23.49
N ILE A 273 -4.61 18.74 -22.67
CA ILE A 273 -4.54 17.49 -21.91
C ILE A 273 -3.82 17.70 -20.58
N GLU A 274 -4.30 16.99 -19.57
CA GLU A 274 -3.73 16.99 -18.23
C GLU A 274 -3.33 15.56 -17.87
N TYR A 275 -2.11 15.39 -17.36
CA TYR A 275 -1.60 14.13 -16.84
C TYR A 275 -1.34 14.23 -15.34
N PHE A 276 -1.71 13.17 -14.61
CA PHE A 276 -1.56 13.05 -13.17
C PHE A 276 -0.77 11.78 -12.85
N ILE A 277 0.51 11.90 -12.54
CA ILE A 277 1.35 10.76 -12.21
C ILE A 277 1.29 10.57 -10.69
N ALA A 278 1.00 9.37 -10.22
CA ALA A 278 0.93 9.12 -8.79
C ALA A 278 1.40 7.71 -8.41
N SER A 279 1.89 7.56 -7.17
CA SER A 279 2.16 6.24 -6.59
C SER A 279 0.90 5.55 -6.03
N ASP A 280 -0.21 6.28 -5.92
CA ASP A 280 -1.52 5.74 -5.47
C ASP A 280 -2.67 6.44 -6.20
N ALA A 281 -3.75 5.69 -6.45
CA ALA A 281 -4.93 6.17 -7.15
C ALA A 281 -5.71 7.24 -6.36
N SER A 282 -5.58 7.28 -5.02
CA SER A 282 -6.25 8.25 -4.14
C SER A 282 -5.92 9.70 -4.49
N ALA A 283 -4.72 9.95 -5.03
CA ALA A 283 -4.30 11.28 -5.46
C ALA A 283 -4.81 11.67 -6.86
N VAL A 284 -5.33 10.70 -7.64
CA VAL A 284 -5.74 10.91 -9.03
C VAL A 284 -7.26 10.94 -9.17
N VAL A 285 -7.99 10.19 -8.34
CA VAL A 285 -9.44 9.99 -8.45
C VAL A 285 -10.26 11.27 -8.39
N GLU A 286 -9.77 12.33 -7.72
CA GLU A 286 -10.45 13.64 -7.68
C GLU A 286 -10.35 14.42 -9.01
N HIS A 287 -9.40 14.04 -9.87
CA HIS A 287 -9.16 14.67 -11.16
C HIS A 287 -9.68 13.83 -12.33
N THR A 288 -9.45 12.51 -12.29
CA THR A 288 -9.87 11.57 -13.34
C THR A 288 -9.97 10.15 -12.81
N LYS A 289 -10.91 9.38 -13.36
CA LYS A 289 -11.02 7.93 -13.13
C LYS A 289 -10.26 7.10 -14.16
N ARG A 290 -9.76 7.73 -15.23
CA ARG A 290 -9.04 7.03 -16.30
C ARG A 290 -7.57 6.96 -15.96
N VAL A 291 -7.08 5.77 -15.67
CA VAL A 291 -5.69 5.54 -15.25
C VAL A 291 -5.02 4.45 -16.05
N LEU A 292 -3.71 4.57 -16.16
CA LEU A 292 -2.84 3.58 -16.76
C LEU A 292 -1.81 3.14 -15.71
N TYR A 293 -1.75 1.85 -15.41
CA TYR A 293 -0.76 1.30 -14.49
C TYR A 293 0.52 0.94 -15.24
N LEU A 294 1.65 1.46 -14.78
CA LEU A 294 2.95 1.07 -15.31
C LEU A 294 3.36 -0.28 -14.71
N GLU A 295 4.16 -1.06 -15.43
CA GLU A 295 4.81 -2.27 -14.92
C GLU A 295 6.32 -2.07 -14.75
N ASP A 296 6.98 -3.06 -14.18
CA ASP A 296 8.42 -3.00 -13.95
C ASP A 296 9.21 -2.85 -15.25
N ASP A 297 10.24 -2.00 -15.19
CA ASP A 297 11.11 -1.61 -16.31
C ASP A 297 10.44 -0.75 -17.40
N ASP A 298 9.20 -0.31 -17.20
CA ASP A 298 8.61 0.74 -18.02
C ASP A 298 9.25 2.10 -17.71
N ILE A 299 9.56 2.83 -18.78
CA ILE A 299 9.96 4.23 -18.78
C ILE A 299 8.93 4.98 -19.62
N ALA A 300 8.08 5.76 -18.97
CA ALA A 300 7.09 6.60 -19.66
C ALA A 300 7.62 8.03 -19.80
N HIS A 301 7.48 8.59 -21.00
CA HIS A 301 7.90 9.95 -21.35
C HIS A 301 6.68 10.73 -21.80
N ILE A 302 6.43 11.86 -21.12
CA ILE A 302 5.37 12.81 -21.46
C ILE A 302 6.05 14.05 -22.04
N ALA A 303 5.82 14.29 -23.33
CA ALA A 303 6.36 15.42 -24.08
C ALA A 303 5.35 15.89 -25.12
N GLU A 304 5.23 17.21 -25.30
CA GLU A 304 4.34 17.83 -26.29
C GLU A 304 2.87 17.35 -26.21
N GLY A 305 2.42 16.97 -25.01
CA GLY A 305 1.08 16.45 -24.76
C GLY A 305 0.89 14.96 -25.10
N GLU A 306 1.91 14.28 -25.61
CA GLU A 306 1.89 12.84 -25.90
C GLU A 306 2.50 12.02 -24.76
N LEU A 307 1.98 10.80 -24.56
CA LEU A 307 2.53 9.79 -23.66
C LEU A 307 3.11 8.63 -24.48
N HIS A 308 4.41 8.42 -24.32
CA HIS A 308 5.18 7.31 -24.90
C HIS A 308 5.70 6.39 -23.80
N ILE A 309 5.64 5.08 -24.00
CA ILE A 309 6.13 4.10 -23.02
C ILE A 309 7.21 3.25 -23.68
N HIS A 310 8.40 3.25 -23.10
CA HIS A 310 9.53 2.44 -23.51
C HIS A 310 9.82 1.37 -22.46
N ARG A 311 10.37 0.22 -22.86
CA ARG A 311 10.81 -0.81 -21.91
C ARG A 311 12.30 -1.10 -22.03
N LEU A 312 12.97 -1.21 -20.88
CA LEU A 312 14.41 -1.47 -20.80
C LEU A 312 14.79 -2.90 -21.24
N ARG A 313 14.04 -3.90 -20.81
CA ARG A 313 14.33 -5.32 -21.01
C ARG A 313 13.20 -6.01 -21.76
N ARG A 314 13.56 -6.87 -22.72
CA ARG A 314 12.62 -7.79 -23.33
C ARG A 314 12.36 -8.91 -22.33
N ASN A 315 11.12 -9.05 -21.90
CA ASN A 315 10.69 -10.14 -21.03
C ASN A 315 9.49 -10.81 -21.70
N ASP A 316 9.62 -12.10 -22.03
CA ASP A 316 8.75 -12.82 -22.98
C ASP A 316 7.32 -13.09 -22.46
N GLY A 317 6.92 -12.51 -21.33
CA GLY A 317 5.59 -12.68 -20.72
C GLY A 317 4.82 -11.39 -20.38
N LEU A 318 5.39 -10.20 -20.58
CA LEU A 318 4.72 -8.94 -20.25
C LEU A 318 4.03 -8.32 -21.47
N SER A 319 2.83 -7.78 -21.28
CA SER A 319 2.03 -7.18 -22.35
C SER A 319 2.82 -6.13 -23.14
N SER A 320 2.64 -6.12 -24.47
CA SER A 320 3.19 -5.09 -25.36
C SER A 320 2.38 -3.80 -25.34
N THR A 321 1.29 -3.75 -24.57
CA THR A 321 0.44 -2.58 -24.41
C THR A 321 0.07 -2.35 -22.94
N ARG A 322 -0.33 -1.13 -22.63
CA ARG A 322 -0.87 -0.72 -21.33
C ARG A 322 -2.29 -0.25 -21.50
N SER A 323 -3.25 -0.93 -20.90
CA SER A 323 -4.66 -0.54 -20.92
C SER A 323 -4.90 0.71 -20.07
N ILE A 324 -5.78 1.58 -20.56
CA ILE A 324 -6.39 2.64 -19.78
C ILE A 324 -7.62 2.04 -19.11
N GLU A 325 -7.57 1.93 -17.79
CA GLU A 325 -8.61 1.38 -16.96
C GLU A 325 -9.46 2.49 -16.34
N THR A 326 -10.71 2.18 -16.00
CA THR A 326 -11.58 3.08 -15.25
C THR A 326 -11.60 2.62 -13.80
N LEU A 327 -11.16 3.50 -12.90
CA LEU A 327 -11.25 3.29 -11.46
C LEU A 327 -12.71 3.19 -11.03
N GLU A 328 -13.06 2.14 -10.29
CA GLU A 328 -14.35 2.00 -9.60
C GLU A 328 -14.41 2.82 -8.30
N MET A 329 -13.26 3.34 -7.83
CA MET A 329 -13.15 4.11 -6.61
C MET A 329 -13.90 5.45 -6.71
N GLU A 330 -14.60 5.81 -5.63
CA GLU A 330 -15.27 7.10 -5.49
C GLU A 330 -14.55 8.01 -4.51
N LEU A 331 -14.57 9.32 -4.76
CA LEU A 331 -13.92 10.32 -3.91
C LEU A 331 -14.42 10.27 -2.45
N ALA A 332 -15.71 9.97 -2.23
CA ALA A 332 -16.28 9.85 -0.90
C ALA A 332 -15.64 8.74 -0.05
N GLU A 333 -15.13 7.68 -0.69
CA GLU A 333 -14.49 6.55 0.00
C GLU A 333 -13.16 6.95 0.65
N ILE A 334 -12.47 7.95 0.08
CA ILE A 334 -11.19 8.47 0.59
C ILE A 334 -11.34 9.78 1.38
N MET A 335 -12.57 10.18 1.72
CA MET A 335 -12.86 11.33 2.58
C MET A 335 -13.34 10.89 3.97
N LYS A 336 -13.07 11.69 5.01
CA LYS A 336 -13.54 11.41 6.38
C LYS A 336 -15.06 11.54 6.54
N GLY A 337 -15.70 12.39 5.73
CA GLY A 337 -17.14 12.63 5.81
C GLY A 337 -17.51 13.28 7.14
N GLN A 338 -18.42 12.66 7.89
CA GLN A 338 -18.89 13.13 9.21
C GLN A 338 -18.01 12.73 10.39
N PHE A 339 -16.93 11.97 10.15
CA PHE A 339 -16.05 11.47 11.20
C PHE A 339 -14.81 12.36 11.36
N ASP A 340 -14.24 12.40 12.56
CA ASP A 340 -13.04 13.20 12.85
C ASP A 340 -11.77 12.53 12.29
N HIS A 341 -11.79 11.20 12.21
CA HIS A 341 -10.63 10.38 11.83
C HIS A 341 -11.03 9.28 10.83
N PHE A 342 -10.10 8.89 9.96
CA PHE A 342 -10.30 7.76 9.04
C PHE A 342 -10.45 6.46 9.81
N MET A 343 -9.64 6.22 10.84
CA MET A 343 -9.78 5.01 11.67
C MET A 343 -11.20 4.88 12.24
N GLN A 344 -11.79 5.98 12.72
CA GLN A 344 -13.16 5.98 13.22
C GLN A 344 -14.16 5.66 12.10
N LYS A 345 -14.09 6.38 10.98
CA LYS A 345 -14.93 6.12 9.79
C LYS A 345 -14.88 4.64 9.41
N GLU A 346 -13.68 4.10 9.27
CA GLU A 346 -13.45 2.73 8.80
C GLU A 346 -13.94 1.67 9.78
N ILE A 347 -13.90 1.94 11.10
CA ILE A 347 -14.53 1.07 12.10
C ILE A 347 -16.06 1.07 11.90
N TYR A 348 -16.66 2.25 11.70
CA TYR A 348 -18.11 2.40 11.56
C TYR A 348 -18.64 1.93 10.20
N GLU A 349 -17.81 1.87 9.16
CA GLU A 349 -18.12 1.30 7.84
C GLU A 349 -18.03 -0.24 7.79
N GLN A 350 -17.72 -0.89 8.90
CA GLN A 350 -17.63 -2.36 8.92
C GLN A 350 -18.92 -3.08 8.53
N PRO A 351 -20.14 -2.65 8.92
CA PRO A 351 -21.37 -3.27 8.42
C PRO A 351 -21.44 -3.28 6.88
N GLU A 352 -21.11 -2.16 6.23
CA GLU A 352 -21.17 -2.00 4.78
C GLU A 352 -20.03 -2.74 4.07
N SER A 353 -18.80 -2.67 4.58
CA SER A 353 -17.64 -3.36 3.99
C SER A 353 -17.73 -4.88 4.10
N VAL A 354 -18.32 -5.41 5.19
CA VAL A 354 -18.68 -6.82 5.34
C VAL A 354 -19.68 -7.25 4.26
N VAL A 355 -20.73 -6.46 4.02
CA VAL A 355 -21.69 -6.71 2.93
C VAL A 355 -21.01 -6.67 1.56
N ASN A 356 -20.14 -5.68 1.31
CA ASN A 356 -19.40 -5.56 0.05
C ASN A 356 -18.44 -6.73 -0.19
N THR A 357 -17.86 -7.27 0.88
CA THR A 357 -17.02 -8.48 0.82
C THR A 357 -17.82 -9.71 0.39
N MET A 358 -19.10 -9.81 0.80
CA MET A 358 -19.98 -10.94 0.46
C MET A 358 -20.74 -10.75 -0.86
N ARG A 359 -20.83 -9.52 -1.35
CA ARG A 359 -21.64 -9.13 -2.52
C ARG A 359 -21.29 -9.98 -3.75
N GLY A 360 -22.31 -10.62 -4.33
CA GLY A 360 -22.17 -11.48 -5.51
C GLY A 360 -21.42 -12.79 -5.27
N ARG A 361 -21.00 -13.08 -4.02
CA ARG A 361 -20.23 -14.26 -3.64
C ARG A 361 -21.01 -15.19 -2.74
N VAL A 362 -21.89 -14.66 -1.89
CA VAL A 362 -22.79 -15.45 -1.03
C VAL A 362 -24.21 -15.34 -1.55
N ASN A 363 -24.83 -16.47 -1.84
CA ASN A 363 -26.27 -16.56 -2.10
C ASN A 363 -26.93 -17.15 -0.86
N PHE A 364 -27.62 -16.30 -0.11
CA PHE A 364 -28.24 -16.68 1.16
C PHE A 364 -29.49 -17.56 0.98
N ASP A 365 -30.24 -17.40 -0.13
CA ASP A 365 -31.43 -18.21 -0.43
C ASP A 365 -31.08 -19.68 -0.69
N THR A 366 -30.01 -19.91 -1.43
CA THR A 366 -29.52 -21.26 -1.79
C THR A 366 -28.43 -21.76 -0.85
N ARG A 367 -27.96 -20.92 0.07
CA ARG A 367 -26.81 -21.16 0.97
C ARG A 367 -25.56 -21.63 0.23
N GLN A 368 -25.20 -20.92 -0.83
CA GLN A 368 -24.02 -21.20 -1.64
C GLN A 368 -23.01 -20.07 -1.58
N VAL A 369 -21.72 -20.43 -1.58
CA VAL A 369 -20.60 -19.50 -1.66
C VAL A 369 -19.82 -19.76 -2.93
N LYS A 370 -19.55 -18.70 -3.70
CA LYS A 370 -18.84 -18.75 -4.98
C LYS A 370 -17.83 -17.61 -5.08
N LEU A 371 -16.55 -17.93 -4.89
CA LEU A 371 -15.45 -17.01 -5.15
C LEU A 371 -14.97 -17.21 -6.60
N GLY A 372 -15.40 -16.32 -7.49
CA GLY A 372 -15.12 -16.39 -8.92
C GLY A 372 -13.63 -16.54 -9.24
N GLY A 373 -12.78 -15.80 -8.53
CA GLY A 373 -11.32 -15.83 -8.73
C GLY A 373 -10.66 -17.17 -8.40
N LEU A 374 -11.31 -18.05 -7.65
CA LEU A 374 -10.76 -19.37 -7.27
C LEU A 374 -11.29 -20.53 -8.12
N MET A 375 -12.35 -20.32 -8.90
CA MET A 375 -13.11 -21.41 -9.55
C MET A 375 -12.25 -22.36 -10.39
N ALA A 376 -11.31 -21.81 -11.18
CA ALA A 376 -10.44 -22.59 -12.05
C ALA A 376 -9.46 -23.49 -11.26
N TYR A 377 -9.24 -23.20 -9.97
CA TYR A 377 -8.21 -23.83 -9.13
C TYR A 377 -8.76 -24.64 -7.97
N LEU A 378 -10.08 -24.63 -7.70
CA LEU A 378 -10.69 -25.35 -6.57
C LEU A 378 -10.28 -26.83 -6.49
N ASN A 379 -10.29 -27.53 -7.63
CA ASN A 379 -9.90 -28.94 -7.69
C ASN A 379 -8.41 -29.17 -7.39
N VAL A 380 -7.56 -28.19 -7.67
CA VAL A 380 -6.13 -28.26 -7.32
C VAL A 380 -5.98 -28.00 -5.83
N ILE A 381 -6.66 -26.97 -5.30
CA ILE A 381 -6.60 -26.62 -3.87
C ILE A 381 -7.12 -27.77 -3.00
N ARG A 382 -8.25 -28.40 -3.35
CA ARG A 382 -8.80 -29.56 -2.60
C ARG A 382 -7.89 -30.79 -2.58
N ARG A 383 -6.96 -30.92 -3.53
CA ARG A 383 -6.01 -32.04 -3.61
C ARG A 383 -4.67 -31.75 -2.96
N CYS A 384 -4.46 -30.52 -2.48
CA CYS A 384 -3.22 -30.16 -1.80
C CYS A 384 -3.08 -30.92 -0.48
N ARG A 385 -1.84 -31.05 -0.01
CA ARG A 385 -1.55 -31.75 1.26
C ARG A 385 -1.41 -30.82 2.44
N ARG A 386 -1.25 -29.52 2.19
CA ARG A 386 -1.08 -28.50 3.21
C ARG A 386 -1.43 -27.13 2.65
N ILE A 387 -2.07 -26.31 3.48
CA ILE A 387 -2.31 -24.90 3.23
C ILE A 387 -1.34 -24.10 4.11
N VAL A 388 -0.64 -23.14 3.52
CA VAL A 388 0.32 -22.27 4.21
C VAL A 388 -0.16 -20.83 4.06
N PHE A 389 -0.60 -20.21 5.15
CA PHE A 389 -0.91 -18.79 5.19
C PHE A 389 0.35 -17.98 5.46
N ILE A 390 0.60 -16.95 4.66
CA ILE A 390 1.79 -16.10 4.77
C ILE A 390 1.34 -14.64 4.75
N ALA A 391 1.65 -13.90 5.82
CA ALA A 391 1.27 -12.50 5.97
C ALA A 391 2.12 -11.78 7.04
N CYS A 392 1.89 -10.48 7.22
CA CYS A 392 2.51 -9.67 8.28
C CYS A 392 1.43 -8.94 9.11
N GLY A 393 1.74 -8.62 10.36
CA GLY A 393 0.93 -7.77 11.24
C GLY A 393 -0.53 -8.22 11.36
N THR A 394 -1.48 -7.27 11.27
CA THR A 394 -2.92 -7.54 11.33
C THR A 394 -3.40 -8.58 10.30
N SER A 395 -2.81 -8.64 9.09
CA SER A 395 -3.18 -9.67 8.11
C SER A 395 -2.78 -11.07 8.55
N TYR A 396 -1.66 -11.24 9.27
CA TYR A 396 -1.29 -12.50 9.91
C TYR A 396 -2.29 -12.89 11.00
N HIS A 397 -2.80 -11.93 11.77
CA HIS A 397 -3.85 -12.21 12.75
C HIS A 397 -5.15 -12.69 12.10
N SER A 398 -5.51 -12.20 10.90
CA SER A 398 -6.70 -12.70 10.18
C SER A 398 -6.56 -14.17 9.77
N CYS A 399 -5.34 -14.59 9.42
CA CYS A 399 -5.02 -15.99 9.17
C CYS A 399 -5.16 -16.82 10.45
N LEU A 400 -4.62 -16.32 11.57
CA LEU A 400 -4.76 -17.00 12.88
C LEU A 400 -6.21 -17.18 13.29
N ALA A 401 -7.04 -16.16 13.07
CA ALA A 401 -8.46 -16.18 13.42
C ALA A 401 -9.25 -17.24 12.64
N THR A 402 -8.78 -17.58 11.43
CA THR A 402 -9.46 -18.51 10.52
C THR A 402 -8.82 -19.90 10.47
N ARG A 403 -7.68 -20.11 11.13
CA ARG A 403 -6.97 -21.39 11.15
C ARG A 403 -7.87 -22.58 11.45
N ALA A 404 -8.56 -22.52 12.59
CA ALA A 404 -9.33 -23.64 13.11
C ALA A 404 -10.48 -24.02 12.19
N ILE A 405 -11.15 -23.04 11.56
CA ILE A 405 -12.27 -23.32 10.65
C ILE A 405 -11.78 -23.88 9.31
N PHE A 406 -10.59 -23.51 8.83
CA PHE A 406 -9.97 -24.16 7.68
C PHE A 406 -9.63 -25.62 7.99
N GLU A 407 -8.99 -25.90 9.12
CA GLU A 407 -8.68 -27.27 9.56
C GLU A 407 -9.98 -28.09 9.69
N GLU A 408 -11.03 -27.51 10.29
CA GLU A 408 -12.34 -28.14 10.47
C GLU A 408 -13.05 -28.47 9.15
N LEU A 409 -13.10 -27.53 8.19
CA LEU A 409 -13.89 -27.71 6.96
C LEU A 409 -13.13 -28.48 5.88
N THR A 410 -11.82 -28.26 5.77
CA THR A 410 -11.00 -28.85 4.71
C THR A 410 -10.38 -30.19 5.09
N ASP A 411 -10.21 -30.48 6.38
CA ASP A 411 -9.37 -31.58 6.91
C ASP A 411 -7.94 -31.58 6.33
N ILE A 412 -7.46 -30.43 5.85
CA ILE A 412 -6.09 -30.23 5.34
C ILE A 412 -5.26 -29.55 6.44
N PRO A 413 -4.02 -29.99 6.69
CA PRO A 413 -3.10 -29.29 7.58
C PRO A 413 -2.93 -27.81 7.21
N VAL A 414 -3.10 -26.92 8.18
CA VAL A 414 -2.92 -25.48 8.02
C VAL A 414 -1.73 -25.00 8.84
N SER A 415 -0.82 -24.30 8.17
CA SER A 415 0.30 -23.59 8.80
C SER A 415 0.13 -22.09 8.57
N ILE A 416 0.62 -21.28 9.49
CA ILE A 416 0.52 -19.83 9.45
C ILE A 416 1.89 -19.27 9.80
N GLU A 417 2.43 -18.45 8.92
CA GLU A 417 3.79 -17.98 8.99
C GLU A 417 3.82 -16.45 8.88
N LEU A 418 4.67 -15.83 9.71
CA LEU A 418 5.08 -14.44 9.51
C LEU A 418 6.05 -14.40 8.33
N ALA A 419 5.78 -13.54 7.34
CA ALA A 419 6.51 -13.59 6.07
C ALA A 419 8.03 -13.38 6.21
N SER A 420 8.47 -12.54 7.14
CA SER A 420 9.89 -12.31 7.43
C SER A 420 10.59 -13.57 7.97
N ASP A 421 10.09 -14.14 9.08
CA ASP A 421 10.63 -15.37 9.67
C ASP A 421 10.54 -16.57 8.70
N PHE A 422 9.51 -16.61 7.87
CA PHE A 422 9.37 -17.61 6.81
C PHE A 422 10.55 -17.61 5.83
N LEU A 423 10.98 -16.42 5.41
CA LEU A 423 12.11 -16.20 4.51
C LEU A 423 13.43 -16.49 5.20
N ASP A 424 13.64 -15.97 6.41
CA ASP A 424 14.87 -16.15 7.20
C ASP A 424 15.20 -17.63 7.41
N ARG A 425 14.18 -18.44 7.71
CA ARG A 425 14.36 -19.88 7.93
C ARG A 425 14.49 -20.69 6.64
N ASN A 426 14.35 -20.06 5.47
CA ASN A 426 14.23 -20.75 4.18
C ASN A 426 13.22 -21.90 4.26
N SER A 427 12.00 -21.58 4.70
CA SER A 427 10.99 -22.56 5.08
C SER A 427 10.69 -23.55 3.93
N PRO A 428 10.60 -24.87 4.20
CA PRO A 428 10.33 -25.87 3.16
C PRO A 428 8.93 -25.73 2.54
N ILE A 429 8.89 -25.57 1.22
CA ILE A 429 7.66 -25.53 0.40
C ILE A 429 7.78 -26.57 -0.72
N PHE A 430 6.67 -27.26 -0.96
CA PHE A 430 6.52 -28.34 -1.93
C PHE A 430 5.48 -27.99 -3.00
N ARG A 431 5.48 -28.74 -4.10
CA ARG A 431 4.57 -28.52 -5.24
C ARG A 431 3.10 -28.80 -4.93
N ASP A 432 2.83 -29.60 -3.91
CA ASP A 432 1.50 -29.95 -3.43
C ASP A 432 1.04 -29.11 -2.23
N ASP A 433 1.78 -28.04 -1.92
CA ASP A 433 1.33 -26.99 -1.02
C ASP A 433 0.48 -25.94 -1.76
N VAL A 434 -0.50 -25.39 -1.04
CA VAL A 434 -1.20 -24.17 -1.43
C VAL A 434 -0.76 -23.05 -0.50
N CYS A 435 -0.12 -22.02 -1.04
CA CYS A 435 0.35 -20.87 -0.30
C CYS A 435 -0.64 -19.71 -0.47
N VAL A 436 -1.22 -19.23 0.63
CA VAL A 436 -2.19 -18.14 0.63
C VAL A 436 -1.54 -16.88 1.22
N PHE A 437 -1.44 -15.85 0.39
CA PHE A 437 -0.80 -14.58 0.74
C PHE A 437 -1.86 -13.55 1.07
N VAL A 438 -1.89 -13.08 2.32
CA VAL A 438 -2.90 -12.13 2.79
C VAL A 438 -2.24 -10.76 3.00
N SER A 439 -2.68 -9.75 2.26
CA SER A 439 -2.16 -8.39 2.37
C SER A 439 -3.20 -7.38 1.92
N GLN A 440 -3.53 -6.41 2.79
CA GLN A 440 -4.46 -5.33 2.42
C GLN A 440 -3.95 -4.58 1.18
N SER A 441 -2.69 -4.15 1.20
CA SER A 441 -2.11 -3.33 0.13
C SER A 441 -1.70 -4.14 -1.10
N GLY A 442 -1.42 -5.44 -0.93
CA GLY A 442 -0.82 -6.27 -1.97
C GLY A 442 0.63 -5.89 -2.33
N GLU A 443 1.25 -4.99 -1.56
CA GLU A 443 2.60 -4.43 -1.80
C GLU A 443 3.58 -4.65 -0.63
N THR A 444 3.20 -5.44 0.36
CA THR A 444 4.06 -5.72 1.53
C THR A 444 5.32 -6.48 1.11
N ALA A 445 6.51 -5.93 1.37
CA ALA A 445 7.78 -6.43 0.83
C ALA A 445 8.05 -7.90 1.17
N ASP A 446 8.07 -8.25 2.46
CA ASP A 446 8.30 -9.64 2.90
C ASP A 446 7.28 -10.61 2.31
N THR A 447 6.00 -10.20 2.22
CA THR A 447 4.95 -11.05 1.66
C THR A 447 5.14 -11.28 0.15
N ILE A 448 5.61 -10.27 -0.60
CA ILE A 448 5.96 -10.42 -2.02
C ILE A 448 7.18 -11.31 -2.19
N LEU A 449 8.20 -11.16 -1.35
CA LEU A 449 9.40 -12.00 -1.40
C LEU A 449 9.06 -13.46 -1.08
N ALA A 450 8.21 -13.69 -0.08
CA ALA A 450 7.68 -15.01 0.22
C ALA A 450 6.82 -15.58 -0.92
N LEU A 451 6.04 -14.75 -1.61
CA LEU A 451 5.28 -15.15 -2.80
C LEU A 451 6.22 -15.66 -3.90
N ARG A 452 7.23 -14.87 -4.26
CA ARG A 452 8.21 -15.23 -5.29
C ARG A 452 9.00 -16.48 -4.88
N TYR A 453 9.34 -16.61 -3.61
CA TYR A 453 9.99 -17.79 -3.03
C TYR A 453 9.14 -19.07 -3.22
N CYS A 454 7.82 -18.99 -2.99
CA CYS A 454 6.89 -20.10 -3.16
C CYS A 454 6.64 -20.43 -4.64
N ILE A 455 6.52 -19.41 -5.51
CA ILE A 455 6.42 -19.60 -6.97
C ILE A 455 7.65 -20.35 -7.48
N GLY A 456 8.85 -19.95 -7.06
CA GLY A 456 10.11 -20.63 -7.44
C GLY A 456 10.17 -22.10 -7.01
N ARG A 457 9.35 -22.52 -6.03
CA ARG A 457 9.22 -23.92 -5.58
C ARG A 457 8.05 -24.67 -6.21
N GLY A 458 7.27 -23.98 -7.03
CA GLY A 458 6.15 -24.56 -7.78
C GLY A 458 4.90 -24.83 -6.95
N ALA A 459 4.72 -24.16 -5.82
CA ALA A 459 3.48 -24.22 -5.04
C ALA A 459 2.36 -23.41 -5.73
N LEU A 460 1.10 -23.78 -5.48
CA LEU A 460 -0.03 -22.98 -5.93
C LEU A 460 -0.21 -21.76 -5.01
N CYS A 461 0.15 -20.59 -5.51
CA CYS A 461 0.01 -19.32 -4.79
C CYS A 461 -1.36 -18.66 -5.02
N VAL A 462 -2.04 -18.28 -3.93
CA VAL A 462 -3.36 -17.61 -3.88
C VAL A 462 -3.23 -16.25 -3.20
N GLY A 463 -3.72 -15.17 -3.82
CA GLY A 463 -3.69 -13.82 -3.23
C GLY A 463 -5.01 -13.40 -2.60
N ILE A 464 -5.00 -12.94 -1.34
CA ILE A 464 -6.15 -12.31 -0.68
C ILE A 464 -5.79 -10.84 -0.42
N VAL A 465 -6.31 -9.95 -1.26
CA VAL A 465 -5.89 -8.53 -1.32
C VAL A 465 -7.04 -7.55 -1.30
N ASN A 466 -6.79 -6.29 -0.94
CA ASN A 466 -7.79 -5.21 -1.07
C ASN A 466 -7.48 -4.22 -2.22
N THR A 467 -6.29 -4.28 -2.79
CA THR A 467 -5.85 -3.41 -3.90
C THR A 467 -5.79 -4.19 -5.21
N VAL A 468 -6.67 -3.81 -6.15
CA VAL A 468 -6.67 -4.34 -7.52
C VAL A 468 -5.39 -3.92 -8.24
N GLY A 469 -4.81 -4.82 -9.04
CA GLY A 469 -3.59 -4.55 -9.80
C GLY A 469 -2.30 -4.51 -8.96
N SER A 470 -2.39 -4.76 -7.65
CA SER A 470 -1.20 -4.87 -6.79
C SER A 470 -0.30 -6.03 -7.19
N THR A 471 0.98 -5.97 -6.80
CA THR A 471 1.98 -6.99 -7.11
C THR A 471 1.54 -8.40 -6.69
N ILE A 472 1.05 -8.59 -5.47
CA ILE A 472 0.53 -9.89 -5.03
C ILE A 472 -0.65 -10.35 -5.89
N SER A 473 -1.55 -9.44 -6.29
CA SER A 473 -2.72 -9.80 -7.12
C SER A 473 -2.35 -10.24 -8.53
N ARG A 474 -1.25 -9.70 -9.08
CA ARG A 474 -0.77 -9.98 -10.44
C ARG A 474 0.12 -11.22 -10.49
N GLU A 475 0.96 -11.43 -9.49
CA GLU A 475 1.94 -12.54 -9.47
C GLU A 475 1.35 -13.85 -8.93
N THR A 476 0.23 -13.81 -8.21
CA THR A 476 -0.46 -15.04 -7.75
C THR A 476 -1.24 -15.72 -8.90
N HIS A 477 -1.42 -17.04 -8.82
CA HIS A 477 -2.12 -17.79 -9.86
C HIS A 477 -3.63 -17.52 -9.87
N CYS A 478 -4.17 -17.25 -8.68
CA CYS A 478 -5.55 -16.91 -8.44
C CYS A 478 -5.69 -16.11 -7.16
N GLY A 479 -6.86 -15.52 -6.91
CA GLY A 479 -7.04 -14.72 -5.72
C GLY A 479 -8.47 -14.25 -5.48
N VAL A 480 -8.62 -13.54 -4.36
CA VAL A 480 -9.87 -12.91 -3.93
C VAL A 480 -9.56 -11.46 -3.57
N HIS A 481 -10.22 -10.54 -4.26
CA HIS A 481 -10.27 -9.15 -3.84
C HIS A 481 -11.28 -9.02 -2.70
N ILE A 482 -10.87 -8.60 -1.50
CA ILE A 482 -11.77 -8.57 -0.34
C ILE A 482 -12.86 -7.51 -0.51
N ASN A 483 -12.64 -6.46 -1.30
CA ASN A 483 -13.62 -5.42 -1.61
C ASN A 483 -14.14 -4.67 -0.36
N ALA A 484 -13.23 -4.31 0.53
CA ALA A 484 -13.55 -3.51 1.73
C ALA A 484 -13.63 -1.99 1.44
N GLY A 485 -13.37 -1.59 0.18
CA GLY A 485 -13.09 -0.21 -0.20
C GLY A 485 -11.69 0.26 0.24
N PRO A 486 -11.25 1.46 -0.18
CA PRO A 486 -10.01 2.06 0.28
C PRO A 486 -9.95 2.15 1.81
N GLU A 487 -8.79 1.85 2.37
CA GLU A 487 -8.50 2.01 3.79
C GLU A 487 -7.34 3.01 3.89
N ILE A 488 -7.56 4.14 4.54
CA ILE A 488 -6.65 5.27 4.67
C ILE A 488 -6.00 5.28 6.06
N GLY A 489 -6.72 4.92 7.12
CA GLY A 489 -6.18 4.84 8.47
C GLY A 489 -4.94 3.93 8.53
N VAL A 490 -3.88 4.33 9.25
CA VAL A 490 -2.65 3.53 9.30
C VAL A 490 -2.90 2.17 9.96
N ALA A 491 -3.62 2.14 11.07
CA ALA A 491 -4.03 0.91 11.73
C ALA A 491 -5.19 0.24 10.96
N SER A 492 -4.98 -0.99 10.50
CA SER A 492 -6.01 -1.73 9.76
C SER A 492 -7.22 -2.10 10.64
N THR A 493 -8.43 -1.97 10.09
CA THR A 493 -9.71 -2.23 10.78
C THR A 493 -10.65 -3.02 9.89
N LYS A 494 -11.34 -2.38 8.94
CA LYS A 494 -12.25 -3.04 8.00
C LYS A 494 -11.57 -4.05 7.08
N ALA A 495 -10.28 -3.87 6.78
CA ALA A 495 -9.55 -4.88 6.02
C ALA A 495 -9.32 -6.16 6.82
N TYR A 496 -9.12 -6.12 8.15
CA TYR A 496 -9.01 -7.32 9.00
C TYR A 496 -10.30 -8.14 8.96
N THR A 497 -11.44 -7.50 9.20
CA THR A 497 -12.75 -8.20 9.22
C THR A 497 -13.14 -8.70 7.84
N SER A 498 -12.85 -7.94 6.78
CA SER A 498 -13.07 -8.38 5.40
C SER A 498 -12.13 -9.52 4.96
N GLN A 499 -10.86 -9.52 5.40
CA GLN A 499 -9.94 -10.65 5.21
C GLN A 499 -10.46 -11.91 5.89
N TYR A 500 -10.86 -11.79 7.15
CA TYR A 500 -11.44 -12.90 7.91
C TYR A 500 -12.67 -13.48 7.18
N ILE A 501 -13.61 -12.66 6.71
CA ILE A 501 -14.79 -13.14 5.96
C ILE A 501 -14.40 -13.79 4.63
N ALA A 502 -13.48 -13.19 3.86
CA ALA A 502 -13.02 -13.76 2.60
C ALA A 502 -12.39 -15.16 2.80
N LEU A 503 -11.62 -15.32 3.87
CA LEU A 503 -11.03 -16.59 4.27
C LEU A 503 -12.09 -17.60 4.72
N ILE A 504 -13.10 -17.21 5.51
CA ILE A 504 -14.24 -18.07 5.85
C ILE A 504 -14.97 -18.55 4.59
N MET A 505 -15.30 -17.63 3.67
CA MET A 505 -15.95 -17.97 2.41
C MET A 505 -15.13 -18.98 1.60
N MET A 506 -13.80 -18.83 1.59
CA MET A 506 -12.89 -19.78 0.95
C MET A 506 -12.97 -21.16 1.60
N ALA A 507 -12.94 -21.26 2.93
CA ALA A 507 -13.08 -22.55 3.64
C ALA A 507 -14.46 -23.21 3.40
N VAL A 508 -15.54 -22.43 3.38
CA VAL A 508 -16.90 -22.89 3.06
C VAL A 508 -16.95 -23.44 1.63
N GLN A 509 -16.40 -22.71 0.65
CA GLN A 509 -16.38 -23.17 -0.74
C GLN A 509 -15.49 -24.40 -0.94
N LEU A 510 -14.34 -24.49 -0.27
CA LEU A 510 -13.44 -25.65 -0.37
C LEU A 510 -14.07 -26.94 0.15
N SER A 511 -15.01 -26.85 1.09
CA SER A 511 -15.69 -28.00 1.69
C SER A 511 -17.04 -28.34 1.04
N GLU A 512 -17.43 -27.67 -0.06
CA GLU A 512 -18.78 -27.79 -0.64
C GLU A 512 -19.17 -29.21 -1.07
N ASP A 513 -18.19 -30.03 -1.48
CA ASP A 513 -18.37 -31.41 -1.95
C ASP A 513 -18.57 -32.43 -0.83
N ARG A 514 -18.43 -32.00 0.43
CA ARG A 514 -18.59 -32.85 1.61
C ARG A 514 -19.98 -32.72 2.20
N LEU A 515 -20.80 -33.76 2.02
CA LEU A 515 -22.17 -33.80 2.59
C LEU A 515 -22.16 -33.71 4.12
N SER A 516 -21.18 -34.31 4.79
CA SER A 516 -21.06 -34.29 6.27
C SER A 516 -20.84 -32.89 6.84
N LYS A 517 -20.31 -31.95 6.04
CA LYS A 517 -20.06 -30.56 6.45
C LYS A 517 -21.20 -29.61 6.05
N MET A 518 -22.25 -30.10 5.38
CA MET A 518 -23.34 -29.27 4.86
C MET A 518 -24.04 -28.44 5.96
N ALA A 519 -24.44 -29.10 7.07
CA ALA A 519 -25.13 -28.41 8.17
C ALA A 519 -24.28 -27.27 8.75
N ARG A 520 -22.98 -27.53 8.94
CA ARG A 520 -22.00 -26.56 9.42
C ARG A 520 -21.81 -25.39 8.45
N ARG A 521 -21.73 -25.65 7.14
CA ARG A 521 -21.68 -24.58 6.13
C ARG A 521 -22.93 -23.72 6.16
N HIS A 522 -24.11 -24.33 6.26
CA HIS A 522 -25.39 -23.60 6.34
C HIS A 522 -25.44 -22.71 7.58
N GLU A 523 -25.05 -23.22 8.74
CA GLU A 523 -24.94 -22.44 9.99
C GLU A 523 -24.03 -21.21 9.79
N ILE A 524 -22.84 -21.40 9.21
CA ILE A 524 -21.90 -20.30 8.94
C ILE A 524 -22.49 -19.27 7.97
N ILE A 525 -23.16 -19.71 6.90
CA ILE A 525 -23.76 -18.81 5.91
C ILE A 525 -24.94 -18.03 6.52
N ASP A 526 -25.76 -18.67 7.34
CA ASP A 526 -26.85 -18.00 8.06
C ASP A 526 -26.27 -16.98 9.08
N GLY A 527 -25.15 -17.31 9.74
CA GLY A 527 -24.41 -16.39 10.60
C GLY A 527 -23.83 -15.19 9.85
N LEU A 528 -23.25 -15.40 8.67
CA LEU A 528 -22.75 -14.33 7.80
C LEU A 528 -23.88 -13.38 7.36
N HIS A 529 -25.10 -13.90 7.16
CA HIS A 529 -26.27 -13.08 6.84
C HIS A 529 -26.65 -12.13 7.98
N ALA A 530 -26.61 -12.60 9.22
CA ALA A 530 -26.95 -11.80 10.40
C ALA A 530 -25.83 -10.82 10.83
N LEU A 531 -24.59 -11.08 10.41
CA LEU A 531 -23.40 -10.38 10.90
C LEU A 531 -23.44 -8.85 10.74
N PRO A 532 -23.86 -8.24 9.60
CA PRO A 532 -23.86 -6.78 9.46
C PRO A 532 -24.70 -6.08 10.52
N ASP A 533 -25.87 -6.62 10.85
CA ASP A 533 -26.75 -6.05 11.87
C ASP A 533 -26.19 -6.25 13.27
N GLN A 534 -25.55 -7.39 13.54
CA GLN A 534 -24.86 -7.63 14.80
C GLN A 534 -23.69 -6.65 15.01
N ILE A 535 -22.95 -6.33 13.95
CA ILE A 535 -21.90 -5.30 13.99
C ILE A 535 -22.53 -3.94 14.34
N ARG A 536 -23.64 -3.54 13.69
CA ARG A 536 -24.37 -2.30 14.03
C ARG A 536 -24.73 -2.28 15.52
N THR A 537 -25.24 -3.38 16.07
CA THR A 537 -25.57 -3.49 17.50
C THR A 537 -24.35 -3.31 18.40
N VAL A 538 -23.18 -3.82 18.04
CA VAL A 538 -21.97 -3.55 18.84
C VAL A 538 -21.58 -2.06 18.79
N LEU A 539 -21.67 -1.44 17.61
CA LEU A 539 -21.33 -0.03 17.40
C LEU A 539 -22.25 0.95 18.16
N THR A 540 -23.49 0.57 18.51
CA THR A 540 -24.38 1.42 19.33
C THR A 540 -23.87 1.61 20.76
N HIS A 541 -22.97 0.75 21.22
CA HIS A 541 -22.37 0.81 22.56
C HIS A 541 -21.10 1.68 22.62
N ASP A 542 -20.81 2.46 21.58
CA ASP A 542 -19.58 3.28 21.50
C ASP A 542 -19.34 4.16 22.74
N LYS A 543 -20.42 4.74 23.29
CA LYS A 543 -20.33 5.57 24.48
C LYS A 543 -19.79 4.80 25.69
N GLN A 544 -20.17 3.53 25.85
CA GLN A 544 -19.65 2.67 26.91
C GLN A 544 -18.15 2.40 26.74
N PHE A 545 -17.68 2.20 25.50
CA PHE A 545 -16.26 2.01 25.21
C PHE A 545 -15.47 3.29 25.47
N GLN A 546 -16.02 4.45 25.10
CA GLN A 546 -15.44 5.75 25.40
C GLN A 546 -15.30 5.95 26.92
N ASP A 547 -16.37 5.72 27.69
CA ASP A 547 -16.33 5.91 29.13
C ASP A 547 -15.33 4.96 29.80
N LEU A 548 -15.19 3.72 29.31
CA LEU A 548 -14.18 2.78 29.78
C LEU A 548 -12.76 3.24 29.43
N ALA A 549 -12.52 3.68 28.20
CA ALA A 549 -11.23 4.21 27.78
C ALA A 549 -10.81 5.41 28.65
N TYR A 550 -11.67 6.42 28.77
CA TYR A 550 -11.35 7.68 29.43
C TYR A 550 -11.25 7.56 30.96
N ASN A 551 -12.15 6.80 31.60
CA ASN A 551 -12.26 6.79 33.06
C ASN A 551 -11.59 5.60 33.73
N VAL A 552 -11.27 4.53 32.99
CA VAL A 552 -10.70 3.30 33.57
C VAL A 552 -9.32 2.99 33.02
N LEU A 553 -9.12 3.12 31.71
CA LEU A 553 -7.90 2.63 31.06
C LEU A 553 -6.88 3.74 30.71
N ALA A 554 -7.29 5.00 30.62
CA ALA A 554 -6.43 6.10 30.18
C ALA A 554 -5.19 6.33 31.07
N SER A 555 -5.28 6.04 32.38
CA SER A 555 -4.16 6.15 33.32
C SER A 555 -3.22 4.94 33.30
N GLU A 556 -3.62 3.84 32.65
CA GLU A 556 -2.89 2.59 32.68
C GLU A 556 -1.68 2.63 31.75
N LYS A 557 -0.59 1.99 32.17
CA LYS A 557 0.63 1.87 31.37
C LYS A 557 0.70 0.55 30.61
N SER A 558 0.04 -0.48 31.14
CA SER A 558 0.08 -1.82 30.59
C SER A 558 -1.30 -2.46 30.63
N LEU A 559 -1.58 -3.28 29.63
CA LEU A 559 -2.87 -3.95 29.46
C LEU A 559 -2.67 -5.36 28.94
N LEU A 560 -3.14 -6.34 29.69
CA LEU A 560 -3.14 -7.75 29.26
C LEU A 560 -4.49 -8.10 28.66
N ILE A 561 -4.50 -8.69 27.46
CA ILE A 561 -5.72 -9.13 26.79
C ILE A 561 -5.69 -10.64 26.65
N MET A 562 -6.68 -11.33 27.21
CA MET A 562 -6.67 -12.77 27.36
C MET A 562 -7.85 -13.42 26.64
N GLY A 563 -7.61 -14.54 25.97
CA GLY A 563 -8.63 -15.29 25.26
C GLY A 563 -8.12 -16.66 24.81
N ARG A 564 -9.02 -17.48 24.26
CA ARG A 564 -8.69 -18.85 23.84
C ARG A 564 -9.44 -19.24 22.57
N GLY A 565 -8.91 -20.22 21.84
CA GLY A 565 -9.54 -20.72 20.61
C GLY A 565 -9.67 -19.61 19.57
N TYR A 566 -10.86 -19.44 19.01
CA TYR A 566 -11.17 -18.38 18.05
C TYR A 566 -10.86 -16.98 18.59
N GLN A 567 -10.93 -16.77 19.91
CA GLN A 567 -10.65 -15.48 20.52
C GLN A 567 -9.16 -15.18 20.73
N HIS A 568 -8.25 -16.13 20.48
CA HIS A 568 -6.82 -15.87 20.63
C HIS A 568 -6.33 -14.80 19.64
N ALA A 569 -6.76 -14.88 18.37
CA ALA A 569 -6.44 -13.89 17.37
C ALA A 569 -7.02 -12.51 17.71
N THR A 570 -8.24 -12.46 18.27
CA THR A 570 -8.85 -11.22 18.77
C THR A 570 -7.96 -10.54 19.83
N CYS A 571 -7.38 -11.31 20.74
CA CYS A 571 -6.50 -10.76 21.77
C CYS A 571 -5.20 -10.19 21.19
N LEU A 572 -4.57 -10.91 20.27
CA LEU A 572 -3.36 -10.46 19.60
C LEU A 572 -3.61 -9.19 18.76
N GLU A 573 -4.73 -9.17 18.03
CA GLU A 573 -5.10 -8.01 17.21
C GLU A 573 -5.46 -6.79 18.06
N GLY A 574 -6.27 -6.95 19.10
CA GLY A 574 -6.57 -5.86 20.02
C GLY A 574 -5.32 -5.29 20.70
N ALA A 575 -4.39 -6.16 21.12
CA ALA A 575 -3.12 -5.75 21.69
C ALA A 575 -2.19 -5.09 20.66
N LEU A 576 -2.32 -5.42 19.37
CA LEU A 576 -1.61 -4.71 18.31
C LEU A 576 -2.21 -3.32 18.09
N LYS A 577 -3.54 -3.18 17.99
CA LYS A 577 -4.20 -1.88 17.82
C LYS A 577 -3.89 -0.90 18.93
N ILE A 578 -4.02 -1.32 20.19
CA ILE A 578 -3.73 -0.46 21.35
C ILE A 578 -2.25 -0.05 21.38
N LYS A 579 -1.34 -0.97 21.02
CA LYS A 579 0.10 -0.66 20.90
C LYS A 579 0.38 0.35 19.80
N GLU A 580 -0.21 0.17 18.62
CA GLU A 580 0.01 1.01 17.43
C GLU A 580 -0.51 2.44 17.64
N VAL A 581 -1.73 2.61 18.15
CA VAL A 581 -2.39 3.93 18.16
C VAL A 581 -2.35 4.63 19.52
N CYS A 582 -2.27 3.90 20.62
CA CYS A 582 -2.26 4.48 21.98
C CYS A 582 -0.86 4.54 22.60
N TYR A 583 0.10 3.77 22.08
CA TYR A 583 1.43 3.56 22.66
C TYR A 583 1.44 2.97 24.08
N MET A 584 0.31 2.43 24.53
CA MET A 584 0.21 1.67 25.77
C MET A 584 0.81 0.28 25.55
N HIS A 585 1.57 -0.22 26.52
CA HIS A 585 2.13 -1.55 26.44
C HIS A 585 1.02 -2.60 26.58
N SER A 586 0.57 -3.13 25.46
CA SER A 586 -0.50 -4.12 25.42
C SER A 586 -0.01 -5.45 24.87
N GLU A 587 -0.42 -6.55 25.53
CA GLU A 587 0.02 -7.90 25.21
C GLU A 587 -1.18 -8.85 25.15
N GLY A 588 -1.27 -9.61 24.05
CA GLY A 588 -2.29 -10.65 23.86
C GLY A 588 -1.78 -11.99 24.37
N ILE A 589 -2.44 -12.57 25.36
CA ILE A 589 -2.02 -13.81 26.03
C ILE A 589 -3.05 -14.90 25.77
N LEU A 590 -2.58 -16.09 25.36
CA LEU A 590 -3.43 -17.27 25.31
C LEU A 590 -3.83 -17.67 26.74
N ALA A 591 -5.12 -17.64 27.07
CA ALA A 591 -5.61 -17.87 28.43
C ALA A 591 -5.21 -19.26 29.00
N GLY A 592 -4.91 -20.23 28.13
CA GLY A 592 -4.37 -21.52 28.53
C GLY A 592 -2.97 -21.47 29.15
N GLU A 593 -2.18 -20.47 28.80
CA GLU A 593 -0.78 -20.32 29.19
C GLU A 593 -0.57 -19.56 30.49
N LEU A 594 -1.63 -19.02 31.10
CA LEU A 594 -1.52 -18.18 32.30
C LEU A 594 -0.68 -18.82 33.41
N LYS A 595 -0.94 -20.10 33.72
CA LYS A 595 -0.24 -20.83 34.77
C LYS A 595 1.23 -21.14 34.44
N HIS A 596 1.65 -20.94 33.19
CA HIS A 596 3.01 -21.21 32.73
C HIS A 596 3.93 -20.00 32.80
N GLY A 597 3.52 -18.93 33.50
CA GLY A 597 4.35 -17.75 33.78
C GLY A 597 3.55 -16.45 33.85
N PRO A 598 2.75 -16.10 32.82
CA PRO A 598 2.11 -14.78 32.72
C PRO A 598 1.16 -14.42 33.87
N LEU A 599 0.59 -15.41 34.58
CA LEU A 599 -0.24 -15.17 35.76
C LEU A 599 0.51 -14.42 36.89
N ALA A 600 1.84 -14.48 36.91
CA ALA A 600 2.66 -13.75 37.88
C ALA A 600 2.57 -12.21 37.73
N LEU A 601 2.10 -11.71 36.58
CA LEU A 601 1.88 -10.29 36.33
C LEU A 601 0.55 -9.77 36.89
N ILE A 602 -0.33 -10.66 37.37
CA ILE A 602 -1.67 -10.30 37.80
C ILE A 602 -1.67 -9.89 39.28
N ASP A 603 -2.13 -8.67 39.52
CA ASP A 603 -2.43 -8.10 40.83
C ASP A 603 -3.63 -7.13 40.72
N GLU A 604 -3.86 -6.34 41.77
CA GLU A 604 -4.96 -5.35 41.84
C GLU A 604 -4.78 -4.16 40.88
N ALA A 605 -3.55 -3.88 40.44
CA ALA A 605 -3.22 -2.74 39.60
C ALA A 605 -3.15 -3.09 38.11
N MET A 606 -2.84 -4.34 37.77
CA MET A 606 -2.73 -4.78 36.38
C MET A 606 -4.09 -4.74 35.68
N ALA A 607 -4.19 -3.91 34.64
CA ALA A 607 -5.37 -3.88 33.78
C ALA A 607 -5.46 -5.14 32.91
N VAL A 608 -6.62 -5.79 32.92
CA VAL A 608 -6.88 -7.02 32.18
C VAL A 608 -8.18 -6.91 31.41
N ILE A 609 -8.17 -7.32 30.14
CA ILE A 609 -9.38 -7.62 29.37
C ILE A 609 -9.42 -9.12 29.13
N LEU A 610 -10.55 -9.76 29.46
CA LEU A 610 -10.78 -11.18 29.20
C LEU A 610 -11.91 -11.33 28.16
N VAL A 611 -11.62 -12.00 27.05
CA VAL A 611 -12.60 -12.35 26.01
C VAL A 611 -13.17 -13.74 26.32
N MET A 612 -14.42 -13.77 26.79
CA MET A 612 -15.12 -14.97 27.26
C MET A 612 -16.49 -15.09 26.58
N THR A 613 -16.51 -15.69 25.40
CA THR A 613 -17.71 -15.94 24.59
C THR A 613 -18.17 -17.40 24.69
N LYS A 614 -19.46 -17.66 24.46
CA LYS A 614 -20.11 -18.97 24.52
C LYS A 614 -19.72 -19.83 23.31
N ASP A 615 -18.62 -20.55 23.45
CA ASP A 615 -18.18 -21.60 22.53
C ASP A 615 -17.86 -22.90 23.31
N SER A 616 -17.32 -23.90 22.61
CA SER A 616 -16.91 -25.17 23.23
C SER A 616 -15.79 -25.04 24.29
N LEU A 617 -15.09 -23.90 24.33
CA LEU A 617 -14.00 -23.61 25.26
C LEU A 617 -14.43 -22.73 26.43
N TYR A 618 -15.70 -22.26 26.46
CA TYR A 618 -16.24 -21.41 27.50
C TYR A 618 -15.89 -21.85 28.94
N PRO A 619 -16.06 -23.13 29.35
CA PRO A 619 -15.72 -23.56 30.71
C PRO A 619 -14.22 -23.38 31.04
N LYS A 620 -13.35 -23.51 30.03
CA LYS A 620 -11.90 -23.33 30.20
C LYS A 620 -11.53 -21.85 30.36
N VAL A 621 -12.25 -20.95 29.70
CA VAL A 621 -12.04 -19.50 29.85
C VAL A 621 -12.61 -19.00 31.18
N GLN A 622 -13.75 -19.53 31.62
CA GLN A 622 -14.27 -19.27 32.96
C GLN A 622 -13.28 -19.69 34.06
N THR A 623 -12.58 -20.81 33.85
CA THR A 623 -11.49 -21.24 34.75
C THR A 623 -10.31 -20.26 34.74
N ALA A 624 -10.04 -19.57 33.63
CA ALA A 624 -9.04 -18.51 33.56
C ALA A 624 -9.50 -17.24 34.30
N LEU A 625 -10.77 -16.85 34.16
CA LEU A 625 -11.37 -15.77 34.95
C LEU A 625 -11.17 -16.01 36.46
N SER A 626 -11.52 -17.21 36.94
CA SER A 626 -11.32 -17.56 38.35
C SER A 626 -9.85 -17.49 38.79
N GLN A 627 -8.90 -17.80 37.91
CA GLN A 627 -7.47 -17.69 38.23
C GLN A 627 -7.02 -16.24 38.38
N VAL A 628 -7.47 -15.37 37.49
CA VAL A 628 -7.19 -13.92 37.54
C VAL A 628 -7.81 -13.31 38.80
N SER A 629 -9.08 -13.59 39.05
CA SER A 629 -9.79 -13.08 40.24
C SER A 629 -9.19 -13.61 41.55
N ALA A 630 -8.71 -14.86 41.59
CA ALA A 630 -8.01 -15.42 42.75
C ALA A 630 -6.63 -14.78 43.03
N ARG A 631 -6.17 -13.86 42.18
CA ARG A 631 -4.98 -13.02 42.36
C ARG A 631 -5.34 -11.53 42.46
N ASN A 632 -6.58 -11.25 42.84
CA ASN A 632 -7.14 -9.91 42.98
C ASN A 632 -7.15 -9.10 41.67
N GLY A 633 -7.04 -9.76 40.52
CA GLY A 633 -7.24 -9.09 39.23
C GLY A 633 -8.72 -8.77 39.01
N HIS A 634 -8.99 -7.58 38.48
CA HIS A 634 -10.34 -7.08 38.20
C HIS A 634 -10.57 -6.92 36.69
N PRO A 635 -10.72 -8.01 35.93
CA PRO A 635 -10.77 -7.95 34.48
C PRO A 635 -12.04 -7.27 33.97
N ILE A 636 -11.89 -6.54 32.88
CA ILE A 636 -13.00 -6.17 32.00
C ILE A 636 -13.34 -7.39 31.15
N ILE A 637 -14.61 -7.78 31.07
CA ILE A 637 -15.02 -9.04 30.43
C ILE A 637 -15.80 -8.73 29.15
N ILE A 638 -15.27 -9.13 28.00
CA ILE A 638 -16.02 -9.16 26.73
C ILE A 638 -16.77 -10.49 26.66
N CYS A 639 -18.10 -10.47 26.72
CA CYS A 639 -18.95 -11.66 26.82
C CYS A 639 -20.25 -11.52 26.02
N ASN A 640 -20.98 -12.62 25.85
CA ASN A 640 -22.27 -12.57 25.15
C ASN A 640 -23.36 -11.89 25.99
N GLU A 641 -24.32 -11.26 25.32
CA GLU A 641 -25.47 -10.55 25.93
C GLU A 641 -26.27 -11.43 26.90
N ASP A 642 -26.42 -12.71 26.58
CA ASP A 642 -27.22 -13.69 27.31
C ASP A 642 -26.41 -14.49 28.36
N ASP A 643 -25.16 -14.09 28.67
CA ASP A 643 -24.32 -14.80 29.63
C ASP A 643 -24.60 -14.40 31.09
N THR A 644 -25.37 -15.23 31.79
CA THR A 644 -25.73 -15.02 33.20
C THR A 644 -24.64 -15.46 34.18
N ASN A 645 -23.56 -16.12 33.75
CA ASN A 645 -22.48 -16.54 34.66
C ASN A 645 -21.49 -15.40 34.95
N VAL A 646 -21.55 -14.30 34.20
CA VAL A 646 -20.77 -13.09 34.48
C VAL A 646 -21.51 -12.29 35.57
N PRO A 647 -20.89 -12.04 36.75
CA PRO A 647 -21.52 -11.29 37.83
C PRO A 647 -22.00 -9.91 37.38
N ALA A 648 -23.17 -9.47 37.88
CA ALA A 648 -23.81 -8.23 37.44
C ALA A 648 -23.00 -6.95 37.80
N ASP A 649 -22.14 -7.04 38.79
CA ASP A 649 -21.20 -6.01 39.25
C ASP A 649 -19.87 -6.00 38.48
N SER A 650 -19.63 -6.98 37.61
CA SER A 650 -18.43 -7.03 36.77
C SER A 650 -18.48 -5.98 35.66
N ARG A 651 -17.31 -5.42 35.30
CA ARG A 651 -17.17 -4.54 34.14
C ARG A 651 -17.29 -5.37 32.85
N ALA A 652 -18.50 -5.54 32.35
CA ALA A 652 -18.79 -6.37 31.18
C ALA A 652 -19.10 -5.55 29.92
N LEU A 653 -18.48 -5.91 28.80
CA LEU A 653 -18.82 -5.47 27.45
C LEU A 653 -19.59 -6.60 26.77
N ARG A 654 -20.88 -6.37 26.56
CA ARG A 654 -21.82 -7.39 26.06
C ARG A 654 -21.88 -7.30 24.53
N VAL A 655 -21.64 -8.41 23.84
CA VAL A 655 -21.75 -8.52 22.37
C VAL A 655 -22.77 -9.58 21.97
N PRO A 656 -23.42 -9.47 20.79
CA PRO A 656 -24.35 -10.49 20.32
C PRO A 656 -23.69 -11.87 20.19
N LEU A 657 -24.49 -12.92 20.41
CA LEU A 657 -24.09 -14.30 20.12
C LEU A 657 -24.19 -14.58 18.61
N THR A 658 -23.15 -15.19 18.06
CA THR A 658 -23.14 -15.66 16.67
C THR A 658 -22.45 -17.02 16.57
N VAL A 659 -22.28 -17.53 15.36
CA VAL A 659 -21.55 -18.77 15.10
C VAL A 659 -20.12 -18.64 15.65
N ASP A 660 -19.65 -19.64 16.36
CA ASP A 660 -18.35 -19.64 17.07
C ASP A 660 -17.17 -19.15 16.22
N CYS A 661 -17.05 -19.61 14.97
CA CYS A 661 -15.98 -19.20 14.05
C CYS A 661 -16.14 -17.77 13.50
N LEU A 662 -17.31 -17.14 13.68
CA LEU A 662 -17.61 -15.75 13.31
C LEU A 662 -17.52 -14.80 14.51
N GLN A 663 -17.58 -15.31 15.74
CA GLN A 663 -17.66 -14.49 16.96
C GLN A 663 -16.48 -13.51 17.11
N GLY A 664 -15.30 -13.88 16.60
CA GLY A 664 -14.12 -13.02 16.55
C GLY A 664 -14.34 -11.70 15.80
N LEU A 665 -15.25 -11.66 14.83
CA LEU A 665 -15.63 -10.46 14.07
C LEU A 665 -16.42 -9.44 14.92
N LEU A 666 -17.11 -9.91 15.96
CA LEU A 666 -17.86 -9.05 16.88
C LEU A 666 -17.00 -8.65 18.09
N THR A 667 -16.18 -9.55 18.61
CA THR A 667 -15.35 -9.27 19.79
C THR A 667 -14.15 -8.37 19.51
N ILE A 668 -13.76 -8.20 18.25
CA ILE A 668 -12.70 -7.26 17.89
C ILE A 668 -13.16 -5.81 17.90
N LEU A 669 -14.45 -5.53 17.64
CA LEU A 669 -14.99 -4.17 17.54
C LEU A 669 -14.83 -3.37 18.85
N PRO A 670 -15.13 -3.92 20.05
CA PRO A 670 -14.85 -3.23 21.30
C PRO A 670 -13.37 -2.86 21.44
N LEU A 671 -12.45 -3.73 21.00
CA LEU A 671 -11.01 -3.47 21.11
C LEU A 671 -10.53 -2.40 20.12
N GLN A 672 -11.09 -2.37 18.90
CA GLN A 672 -10.86 -1.30 17.94
C GLN A 672 -11.35 0.05 18.47
N LEU A 673 -12.59 0.13 18.98
CA LEU A 673 -13.15 1.36 19.56
C LEU A 673 -12.42 1.78 20.83
N LEU A 674 -12.04 0.85 21.71
CA LEU A 674 -11.22 1.17 22.88
C LEU A 674 -9.87 1.72 22.48
N SER A 675 -9.21 1.17 21.46
CA SER A 675 -7.95 1.71 20.96
C SER A 675 -8.11 3.14 20.40
N TYR A 676 -9.18 3.40 19.64
CA TYR A 676 -9.50 4.73 19.15
C TYR A 676 -9.70 5.72 20.31
N HIS A 677 -10.57 5.40 21.27
CA HIS A 677 -10.88 6.29 22.40
C HIS A 677 -9.71 6.48 23.37
N LEU A 678 -8.85 5.47 23.55
CA LEU A 678 -7.63 5.61 24.35
C LEU A 678 -6.63 6.56 23.69
N ALA A 679 -6.48 6.47 22.37
CA ALA A 679 -5.60 7.36 21.63
C ALA A 679 -6.10 8.80 21.65
N THR A 680 -7.41 9.03 21.45
CA THR A 680 -7.99 10.38 21.54
C THR A 680 -7.94 10.93 22.98
N ALA A 681 -8.14 10.10 24.00
CA ALA A 681 -7.95 10.49 25.41
C ALA A 681 -6.50 10.91 25.70
N ALA A 682 -5.53 10.26 25.07
CA ALA A 682 -4.11 10.60 25.17
C ALA A 682 -3.68 11.79 24.29
N GLY A 683 -4.60 12.36 23.49
CA GLY A 683 -4.29 13.44 22.53
C GLY A 683 -3.40 12.99 21.37
N VAL A 684 -3.40 11.69 21.06
CA VAL A 684 -2.64 11.11 19.95
C VAL A 684 -3.49 11.13 18.68
N ASP A 685 -2.85 11.46 17.56
CA ASP A 685 -3.49 11.40 16.25
C ASP A 685 -3.57 9.94 15.76
N VAL A 686 -4.78 9.38 15.76
CA VAL A 686 -5.04 7.98 15.41
C VAL A 686 -4.78 7.66 13.94
N ASP A 687 -4.88 8.64 13.04
CA ASP A 687 -4.65 8.43 11.61
C ASP A 687 -3.14 8.43 11.30
N PHE A 688 -2.31 8.98 12.20
CA PHE A 688 -0.86 9.17 12.02
C PHE A 688 -0.07 8.70 13.26
N PRO A 689 -0.09 7.40 13.61
CA PRO A 689 0.67 6.87 14.72
C PRO A 689 2.17 6.94 14.47
N ARG A 690 2.93 7.53 15.40
CA ARG A 690 4.37 7.82 15.28
C ARG A 690 5.18 6.58 14.84
N ASN A 691 6.24 6.85 14.08
CA ASN A 691 7.22 5.86 13.58
C ASN A 691 6.66 4.84 12.58
N LEU A 692 5.38 4.91 12.22
CA LEU A 692 4.73 3.93 11.35
C LEU A 692 4.12 4.59 10.11
N ALA A 693 4.12 3.85 9.02
CA ALA A 693 3.37 4.16 7.81
C ALA A 693 2.40 3.02 7.50
N LYS A 694 1.32 3.30 6.76
CA LYS A 694 0.28 2.29 6.50
C LYS A 694 0.79 1.00 5.84
N SER A 695 1.77 1.09 4.94
CA SER A 695 2.32 -0.09 4.24
C SER A 695 3.85 -0.08 4.22
N VAL A 696 4.42 -1.24 4.58
CA VAL A 696 5.86 -1.53 4.59
C VAL A 696 6.22 -2.21 3.27
N THR A 697 6.79 -1.43 2.35
CA THR A 697 7.00 -1.84 0.94
C THR A 697 8.46 -1.82 0.52
N VAL A 698 9.34 -1.58 1.49
CA VAL A 698 10.79 -1.62 1.38
C VAL A 698 11.31 -2.27 2.67
N GLU A 699 12.43 -2.97 2.57
CA GLU A 699 13.15 -3.56 3.71
C GLU A 699 13.82 -2.50 4.57
#